data_AF-A0A6N6THB3-F1
#
_entry.id   AF-A0A6N6THB3-F1
#
_cell.length_a   1.000
_cell.length_b   1.000
_cell.length_c   1.000
_cell.angle_alpha   90.00
_cell.angle_beta   90.00
_cell.angle_gamma   90.00
#
_symmetry.space_group_name_H-M   'P 1'
#
loop_
_entity.id
_entity.type
_entity.pdbx_description
1 polymer ?
#
loop_
_entity_poly.entity_id
_entity_poly.type
_entity_poly.pdbx_seq_one_letter_code
_entity_poly.pdbx_strand_id
1 'polypeptide(L)'
;MTALRRRPCALFGILLLWCSGLTLAAEAATTPLLLHDFERLDGAPNLGGTMSGWAAEPGRRTGRIGYRLEPASGPDRSRALHLRYRFAPDATGDLGWQITLPDLDVSAYDHLEFWIRGDEVAGYADALKIEFKQPLPNAPFGLLRQGSTVVTGITDDWQRIQTPLNRMNGIADWRRLRQFGIVLQPRRSPVHAGAYWLDDIALIKTGDPGPSVRDPVIPPQKTAWENQLGGKAAAQPHIRARLAGWPERLLVDPAERPADGPAFLWRLARDTWRGLAALSDREHGLPFDTVRFNGALAPERAWLGDYTNVTNIGLYLIDIIAAWELRLIGPEEARARLDRTLTTLERLETHHGFFFNYYDTTTLERTSHFLSFVDSAWLTAGLMVVRNSVPELAARCTRLIEREDYRFFYDPVEQLMMHGYYVHLPHRSEYSYGLLYSEARLGSLIAIGKGEAPVEHWYRMARTFPARYDWQSQSPKDRADKTVNGYAFPGGYYSWKGLKYLPSWGGSLFEALMPLLVLDELRYAPASLGQNALAHTELSRRFTLEHLGYPVWGLSPSSTPSGDAYGEYGARILGARGYRAGAVTPHAAVLALLTEPAVATANLRQLAERYPIYGDFGFYDAVDPKTGQVAYNYLALDQSMILIALANHLRDGVIQKYFAADPIIQRVLPLLEAERFFD
;
A
#
# COMPACT_ATOMS: atom_id res chain seq x y z
N MET A 1 47.24 57.11 -21.95
CA MET A 1 46.06 58.00 -21.79
C MET A 1 45.31 57.51 -20.56
N THR A 2 45.84 57.82 -19.37
CA THR A 2 45.43 58.91 -18.44
C THR A 2 44.11 58.57 -17.73
N ALA A 3 43.99 58.45 -16.41
CA ALA A 3 44.88 58.55 -15.24
C ALA A 3 44.07 57.93 -14.06
N LEU A 4 44.65 57.15 -13.13
CA LEU A 4 45.08 57.59 -11.77
C LEU A 4 44.22 58.73 -11.17
N ARG A 5 43.82 58.81 -9.90
CA ARG A 5 44.12 58.15 -8.60
C ARG A 5 43.22 58.86 -7.55
N ARG A 6 42.84 58.21 -6.45
CA ARG A 6 43.20 58.59 -5.04
C ARG A 6 42.26 57.95 -3.99
N ARG A 7 42.91 57.25 -3.04
CA ARG A 7 42.49 56.92 -1.65
C ARG A 7 42.33 58.21 -0.81
N PRO A 8 41.68 58.26 0.40
CA PRO A 8 42.00 57.38 1.55
C PRO A 8 40.91 57.07 2.63
N CYS A 9 41.25 56.04 3.43
CA CYS A 9 41.10 55.85 4.89
C CYS A 9 39.82 56.15 5.71
N ALA A 10 39.47 55.13 6.53
CA ALA A 10 39.26 55.16 8.00
C ALA A 10 37.84 55.17 8.63
N LEU A 11 37.64 54.12 9.46
CA LEU A 11 37.03 54.03 10.81
C LEU A 11 35.53 54.28 11.10
N PHE A 12 34.97 53.27 11.80
CA PHE A 12 34.04 53.29 12.96
C PHE A 12 32.70 54.07 12.89
N GLY A 13 31.62 53.38 13.29
CA GLY A 13 30.59 53.99 14.16
C GLY A 13 29.11 53.76 13.78
N ILE A 14 28.48 52.84 14.51
CA ILE A 14 27.18 52.98 15.23
C ILE A 14 25.89 53.25 14.43
N LEU A 15 24.93 52.35 14.69
CA LEU A 15 23.45 52.44 14.65
C LEU A 15 22.80 53.71 14.07
N LEU A 16 21.82 53.51 13.19
CA LEU A 16 20.41 53.83 13.49
C LEU A 16 19.49 53.31 12.37
N LEU A 17 18.38 52.70 12.82
CA LEU A 17 17.33 52.10 12.01
C LEU A 17 16.77 53.06 10.95
N TRP A 18 16.63 52.56 9.73
CA TRP A 18 15.70 53.11 8.75
C TRP A 18 14.56 52.12 8.55
N CYS A 19 13.38 52.52 9.04
CA CYS A 19 12.11 51.94 8.68
C CYS A 19 11.86 52.15 7.18
N SER A 20 11.66 51.07 6.45
CA SER A 20 10.99 51.12 5.15
C SER A 20 10.33 49.78 4.84
N GLY A 21 9.00 49.80 4.78
CA GLY A 21 8.21 48.95 3.90
C GLY A 21 7.91 47.53 4.37
N LEU A 22 7.10 47.38 5.43
CA LEU A 22 6.19 46.24 5.50
C LEU A 22 5.12 46.41 4.41
N THR A 23 5.38 45.91 3.21
CA THR A 23 4.29 45.53 2.29
C THR A 23 3.64 44.29 2.88
N LEU A 24 2.60 44.48 3.69
CA LEU A 24 1.56 43.49 3.89
C LEU A 24 0.95 43.22 2.52
N ALA A 25 1.38 42.14 1.87
CA ALA A 25 0.61 41.56 0.79
C ALA A 25 -0.67 41.02 1.43
N ALA A 26 -1.74 41.80 1.38
CA ALA A 26 -3.07 41.27 1.60
C ALA A 26 -3.31 40.26 0.48
N GLU A 27 -3.12 38.98 0.78
CA GLU A 27 -3.56 37.89 -0.09
C GLU A 27 -5.05 38.12 -0.35
N ALA A 28 -5.44 38.33 -1.61
CA ALA A 28 -6.84 38.50 -1.95
C ALA A 28 -7.60 37.24 -1.52
N ALA A 29 -8.42 37.36 -0.47
CA ALA A 29 -9.25 36.29 0.02
C ALA A 29 -10.10 35.76 -1.14
N THR A 30 -9.90 34.50 -1.52
CA THR A 30 -10.70 33.87 -2.56
C THR A 30 -12.12 33.75 -2.04
N THR A 31 -13.10 34.26 -2.77
CA THR A 31 -14.52 34.20 -2.36
C THR A 31 -14.90 32.74 -2.10
N PRO A 32 -15.61 32.45 -0.98
CA PRO A 32 -16.13 31.11 -0.71
C PRO A 32 -16.88 30.54 -1.91
N LEU A 33 -16.57 29.30 -2.29
CA LEU A 33 -17.29 28.56 -3.32
C LEU A 33 -18.43 27.80 -2.67
N LEU A 34 -19.60 28.40 -2.69
CA LEU A 34 -20.82 27.84 -2.14
C LEU A 34 -21.35 26.70 -3.02
N LEU A 35 -21.33 25.48 -2.48
CA LEU A 35 -21.90 24.29 -3.11
C LEU A 35 -23.43 24.30 -3.00
N HIS A 36 -23.95 24.67 -1.81
CA HIS A 36 -25.40 24.76 -1.52
C HIS A 36 -25.67 25.59 -0.26
N ASP A 37 -26.63 26.51 -0.30
CA ASP A 37 -27.13 27.34 0.82
C ASP A 37 -28.56 26.98 1.28
N PHE A 38 -29.21 26.02 0.61
CA PHE A 38 -30.54 25.52 0.96
C PHE A 38 -31.70 26.53 0.94
N GLU A 39 -31.49 27.74 0.39
CA GLU A 39 -32.51 28.79 0.37
C GLU A 39 -33.48 28.66 -0.82
N ARG A 40 -33.09 27.96 -1.88
CA ARG A 40 -33.92 27.79 -3.09
C ARG A 40 -35.06 26.80 -2.89
N LEU A 41 -36.29 27.19 -3.24
CA LEU A 41 -37.49 26.34 -3.15
C LEU A 41 -37.46 25.11 -4.07
N ASP A 42 -36.77 25.20 -5.21
CA ASP A 42 -36.57 24.06 -6.11
C ASP A 42 -35.56 23.04 -5.57
N GLY A 43 -34.83 23.42 -4.51
CA GLY A 43 -33.77 22.64 -3.88
C GLY A 43 -32.57 22.34 -4.79
N ALA A 44 -32.47 23.00 -5.95
CA ALA A 44 -31.34 22.81 -6.84
C ALA A 44 -30.05 23.35 -6.20
N PRO A 45 -28.92 22.61 -6.26
CA PRO A 45 -27.62 23.11 -5.81
C PRO A 45 -27.19 24.37 -6.57
N ASN A 46 -26.39 25.22 -5.91
CA ASN A 46 -25.97 26.51 -6.47
C ASN A 46 -25.08 26.37 -7.71
N LEU A 47 -24.32 25.28 -7.80
CA LEU A 47 -23.46 24.96 -8.96
C LEU A 47 -24.15 24.07 -10.00
N GLY A 48 -25.46 23.86 -9.88
CA GLY A 48 -26.19 22.87 -10.68
C GLY A 48 -25.94 21.44 -10.20
N GLY A 49 -26.83 20.53 -10.57
CA GLY A 49 -26.80 19.12 -10.15
C GLY A 49 -28.07 18.69 -9.42
N THR A 50 -27.99 17.57 -8.72
CA THR A 50 -29.10 16.98 -7.98
C THR A 50 -28.66 16.57 -6.57
N MET A 51 -29.59 16.69 -5.63
CA MET A 51 -29.46 16.10 -4.30
C MET A 51 -30.14 14.74 -4.32
N SER A 52 -29.56 13.74 -3.65
CA SER A 52 -30.16 12.42 -3.54
C SER A 52 -29.72 11.68 -2.29
N GLY A 53 -30.60 10.82 -1.77
CA GLY A 53 -30.26 9.83 -0.76
C GLY A 53 -29.89 8.50 -1.42
N TRP A 54 -28.97 7.76 -0.80
CA TRP A 54 -28.51 6.47 -1.29
C TRP A 54 -28.31 5.48 -0.13
N ALA A 55 -28.23 4.20 -0.47
CA ALA A 55 -27.89 3.11 0.43
C ALA A 55 -26.84 2.21 -0.23
N ALA A 56 -25.81 1.81 0.52
CA ALA A 56 -24.64 1.09 0.00
C ALA A 56 -25.01 -0.25 -0.67
N GLU A 57 -26.13 -0.86 -0.27
CA GLU A 57 -26.46 -2.22 -0.65
C GLU A 57 -27.88 -2.42 -1.22
N PRO A 58 -28.06 -2.33 -2.55
CA PRO A 58 -29.29 -2.74 -3.23
C PRO A 58 -29.71 -4.20 -2.95
N GLY A 59 -30.75 -4.42 -2.13
CA GLY A 59 -31.31 -5.75 -1.82
C GLY A 59 -31.07 -6.23 -0.38
N ARG A 60 -30.22 -5.55 0.40
CA ARG A 60 -30.26 -5.64 1.87
C ARG A 60 -31.04 -4.44 2.40
N ARG A 61 -31.87 -4.62 3.43
CA ARG A 61 -32.47 -3.47 4.12
C ARG A 61 -31.37 -2.76 4.90
N THR A 62 -30.73 -1.78 4.28
CA THR A 62 -29.75 -0.92 4.96
C THR A 62 -30.45 0.11 5.85
N GLY A 63 -31.59 0.63 5.39
CA GLY A 63 -32.38 1.61 6.11
C GLY A 63 -33.06 2.59 5.17
N ARG A 64 -33.43 3.76 5.69
CA ARG A 64 -34.04 4.85 4.93
C ARG A 64 -33.37 6.16 5.29
N ILE A 65 -33.20 7.01 4.29
CA ILE A 65 -32.75 8.39 4.45
C ILE A 65 -33.72 9.29 3.69
N GLY A 66 -34.05 10.43 4.28
CA GLY A 66 -34.94 11.42 3.69
C GLY A 66 -34.48 12.81 4.05
N TYR A 67 -34.67 13.76 3.14
CA TYR A 67 -34.25 15.14 3.34
C TYR A 67 -35.35 16.09 2.88
N ARG A 68 -35.47 17.24 3.56
CA ARG A 68 -36.37 18.34 3.19
C ARG A 68 -35.71 19.68 3.50
N LEU A 69 -36.08 20.70 2.75
CA LEU A 69 -35.74 22.08 3.06
C LEU A 69 -36.82 22.64 3.97
N GLU A 70 -36.45 22.92 5.22
CA GLU A 70 -37.38 23.32 6.27
C GLU A 70 -36.87 24.62 6.91
N PRO A 71 -37.76 25.53 7.35
CA PRO A 71 -37.34 26.70 8.11
C PRO A 71 -36.58 26.30 9.36
N ALA A 72 -35.43 26.92 9.59
CA ALA A 72 -34.61 26.67 10.76
C ALA A 72 -34.21 27.99 11.42
N SER A 73 -34.32 28.05 12.74
CA SER A 73 -33.78 29.14 13.55
C SER A 73 -32.25 29.00 13.64
N GLY A 74 -31.56 29.48 12.60
CA GLY A 74 -30.10 29.46 12.42
C GLY A 74 -29.48 30.84 12.13
N PRO A 75 -28.16 30.90 11.80
CA PRO A 75 -27.37 32.14 11.86
C PRO A 75 -27.72 33.24 10.84
N ASP A 76 -28.12 32.92 9.59
CA ASP A 76 -28.24 33.93 8.51
C ASP A 76 -29.50 33.85 7.60
N ARG A 77 -30.64 33.33 8.11
CA ARG A 77 -31.97 33.12 7.43
C ARG A 77 -31.95 31.92 6.45
N SER A 78 -33.05 31.37 5.93
CA SER A 78 -34.46 31.24 6.34
C SER A 78 -34.86 29.76 6.43
N ARG A 79 -34.07 28.87 5.81
CA ARG A 79 -34.26 27.43 5.68
C ARG A 79 -32.92 26.70 5.85
N ALA A 80 -33.00 25.41 6.14
CA ALA A 80 -31.84 24.53 6.16
C ALA A 80 -32.25 23.14 5.64
N LEU A 81 -31.28 22.31 5.30
CA LEU A 81 -31.51 20.92 4.97
C LEU A 81 -31.74 20.11 6.26
N HIS A 82 -32.96 19.62 6.45
CA HIS A 82 -33.27 18.65 7.50
C HIS A 82 -33.10 17.23 6.96
N LEU A 83 -31.96 16.61 7.28
CA LEU A 83 -31.57 15.27 6.87
C LEU A 83 -31.92 14.24 7.96
N ARG A 84 -32.94 13.41 7.71
CA ARG A 84 -33.41 12.35 8.61
C ARG A 84 -32.97 10.98 8.12
N TYR A 85 -32.58 10.12 9.05
CA TYR A 85 -32.20 8.74 8.74
C TYR A 85 -32.72 7.74 9.76
N ARG A 86 -32.82 6.49 9.32
CA ARG A 86 -33.07 5.33 10.16
C ARG A 86 -32.40 4.11 9.54
N PHE A 87 -31.53 3.47 10.30
CA PHE A 87 -30.96 2.18 9.96
C PHE A 87 -31.98 1.06 10.15
N ALA A 88 -31.85 -0.02 9.38
CA ALA A 88 -32.55 -1.25 9.71
C ALA A 88 -31.91 -1.91 10.95
N PRO A 89 -32.65 -2.77 11.70
CA PRO A 89 -32.18 -3.41 12.93
C PRO A 89 -30.82 -4.13 12.85
N ASP A 90 -30.40 -4.57 11.65
CA ASP A 90 -29.14 -5.29 11.42
C ASP A 90 -28.31 -4.67 10.27
N ALA A 91 -28.45 -3.35 10.07
CA ALA A 91 -27.81 -2.67 8.95
C ALA A 91 -26.28 -2.76 9.05
N THR A 92 -25.65 -3.36 8.05
CA THR A 92 -24.18 -3.41 7.94
C THR A 92 -23.60 -2.48 6.88
N GLY A 93 -24.45 -1.96 5.98
CA GLY A 93 -24.03 -1.07 4.90
C GLY A 93 -24.29 0.39 5.23
N ASP A 94 -23.56 1.29 4.60
CA ASP A 94 -23.72 2.72 4.83
C ASP A 94 -25.02 3.25 4.19
N LEU A 95 -25.60 4.28 4.81
CA LEU A 95 -26.58 5.18 4.18
C LEU A 95 -25.89 6.49 3.87
N GLY A 96 -26.40 7.26 2.92
CA GLY A 96 -25.85 8.57 2.72
C GLY A 96 -26.73 9.50 1.93
N TRP A 97 -26.32 10.76 1.92
CA TRP A 97 -26.90 11.83 1.14
C TRP A 97 -25.80 12.51 0.36
N GLN A 98 -26.11 12.99 -0.85
CA GLN A 98 -25.10 13.53 -1.74
C GLN A 98 -25.62 14.68 -2.60
N ILE A 99 -24.67 15.52 -3.04
CA ILE A 99 -24.83 16.52 -4.10
C ILE A 99 -23.97 16.08 -5.29
N THR A 100 -24.54 16.00 -6.48
CA THR A 100 -23.75 15.82 -7.72
C THR A 100 -23.08 17.12 -8.13
N LEU A 101 -21.80 17.10 -8.45
CA LEU A 101 -21.01 18.26 -8.84
C LEU A 101 -20.57 18.18 -10.32
N PRO A 102 -20.48 19.32 -11.03
CA PRO A 102 -20.24 19.36 -12.47
C PRO A 102 -18.74 19.24 -12.85
N ASP A 103 -18.01 18.27 -12.30
CA ASP A 103 -16.57 18.08 -12.56
C ASP A 103 -15.74 19.31 -12.12
N LEU A 104 -16.02 19.79 -10.91
CA LEU A 104 -15.56 21.07 -10.37
C LEU A 104 -14.05 21.07 -10.07
N ASP A 105 -13.35 22.11 -10.51
CA ASP A 105 -11.97 22.39 -10.09
C ASP A 105 -12.00 23.28 -8.85
N VAL A 106 -11.51 22.74 -7.73
CA VAL A 106 -11.46 23.43 -6.44
C VAL A 106 -10.03 23.50 -5.90
N SER A 107 -9.03 23.35 -6.77
CA SER A 107 -7.62 23.38 -6.38
C SER A 107 -7.16 24.70 -5.74
N ALA A 108 -7.95 25.76 -5.84
CA ALA A 108 -7.71 27.05 -5.17
C ALA A 108 -8.18 27.09 -3.69
N TYR A 109 -8.92 26.08 -3.23
CA TYR A 109 -9.51 26.00 -1.90
C TYR A 109 -8.76 24.97 -1.04
N ASP A 110 -8.73 25.20 0.27
CA ASP A 110 -8.00 24.35 1.22
C ASP A 110 -8.86 23.75 2.33
N HIS A 111 -10.09 24.25 2.53
CA HIS A 111 -11.03 23.74 3.52
C HIS A 111 -12.44 23.56 2.96
N LEU A 112 -13.14 22.58 3.52
CA LEU A 112 -14.59 22.50 3.51
C LEU A 112 -15.13 23.24 4.75
N GLU A 113 -16.14 24.08 4.55
CA GLU A 113 -16.91 24.74 5.60
C GLU A 113 -18.40 24.42 5.45
N PHE A 114 -19.10 24.17 6.55
CA PHE A 114 -20.55 24.11 6.59
C PHE A 114 -21.07 24.31 8.01
N TRP A 115 -22.32 24.77 8.13
CA TRP A 115 -23.05 24.77 9.39
C TRP A 115 -23.76 23.44 9.61
N ILE A 116 -23.72 22.95 10.84
CA ILE A 116 -24.41 21.73 11.24
C ILE A 116 -25.00 21.88 12.64
N ARG A 117 -26.13 21.22 12.86
CA ARG A 117 -26.76 21.03 14.17
C ARG A 117 -27.43 19.67 14.23
N GLY A 118 -27.20 18.92 15.30
CA GLY A 118 -27.93 17.69 15.61
C GLY A 118 -29.38 17.98 16.00
N ASP A 119 -30.32 17.11 15.62
CA ASP A 119 -31.71 17.24 16.06
C ASP A 119 -31.91 16.45 17.37
N GLU A 120 -31.98 17.16 18.50
CA GLU A 120 -32.14 16.55 19.83
C GLU A 120 -33.39 15.66 19.92
N VAL A 121 -34.50 16.08 19.27
CA VAL A 121 -35.78 15.36 19.33
C VAL A 121 -35.72 14.06 18.54
N ALA A 122 -35.08 14.06 17.36
CA ALA A 122 -34.90 12.87 16.55
C ALA A 122 -33.76 11.96 17.04
N GLY A 123 -32.82 12.52 17.82
CA GLY A 123 -31.52 11.92 18.13
C GLY A 123 -30.49 12.19 17.03
N TYR A 124 -29.20 12.09 17.35
CA TYR A 124 -28.11 12.22 16.39
C TYR A 124 -26.83 11.54 16.91
N ALA A 125 -25.88 11.28 16.01
CA ALA A 125 -24.52 10.91 16.38
C ALA A 125 -23.64 12.17 16.43
N ASP A 126 -22.76 12.25 17.40
CA ASP A 126 -21.78 13.34 17.55
C ASP A 126 -20.67 13.31 16.49
N ALA A 127 -20.60 12.24 15.71
CA ALA A 127 -19.67 12.05 14.61
C ALA A 127 -20.39 11.75 13.29
N LEU A 128 -19.89 12.33 12.20
CA LEU A 128 -20.44 12.20 10.86
C LEU A 128 -19.32 12.10 9.83
N LYS A 129 -19.38 11.10 8.95
CA LYS A 129 -18.42 10.98 7.86
C LYS A 129 -18.84 11.86 6.69
N ILE A 130 -17.90 12.63 6.18
CA ILE A 130 -18.06 13.45 4.97
C ILE A 130 -17.08 12.94 3.91
N GLU A 131 -17.48 13.04 2.64
CA GLU A 131 -16.66 12.60 1.53
C GLU A 131 -16.81 13.50 0.30
N PHE A 132 -15.72 13.59 -0.45
CA PHE A 132 -15.76 14.00 -1.84
C PHE A 132 -15.46 12.80 -2.74
N LYS A 133 -15.96 12.85 -3.98
CA LYS A 133 -15.58 11.90 -5.02
C LYS A 133 -15.09 12.59 -6.27
N GLN A 134 -14.10 12.00 -6.92
CA GLN A 134 -13.59 12.39 -8.23
C GLN A 134 -13.42 11.15 -9.12
N PRO A 135 -13.31 11.30 -10.46
CA PRO A 135 -12.97 10.19 -11.34
C PRO A 135 -11.68 9.49 -10.88
N LEU A 136 -11.69 8.16 -10.85
CA LEU A 136 -10.47 7.38 -10.66
C LEU A 136 -9.67 7.39 -11.98
N PRO A 137 -8.44 7.93 -12.02
CA PRO A 137 -7.63 7.91 -13.23
C PRO A 137 -7.38 6.48 -13.71
N ASN A 138 -7.39 6.27 -15.03
CA ASN A 138 -7.13 4.97 -15.67
C ASN A 138 -8.13 3.83 -15.32
N ALA A 139 -9.27 4.17 -14.70
CA ALA A 139 -10.36 3.24 -14.45
C ALA A 139 -11.42 3.30 -15.57
N PRO A 140 -12.31 2.27 -15.68
CA PRO A 140 -13.49 2.37 -16.51
C PRO A 140 -14.31 3.63 -16.21
N PHE A 141 -14.98 4.17 -17.23
CA PHE A 141 -15.81 5.37 -17.10
C PHE A 141 -16.86 5.22 -15.99
N GLY A 142 -16.98 6.24 -15.14
CA GLY A 142 -17.94 6.27 -14.02
C GLY A 142 -17.36 5.78 -12.68
N LEU A 143 -16.19 5.15 -12.66
CA LEU A 143 -15.58 4.78 -11.39
C LEU A 143 -15.03 6.01 -10.67
N LEU A 144 -15.47 6.21 -9.44
CA LEU A 144 -15.01 7.31 -8.61
C LEU A 144 -14.08 6.79 -7.52
N ARG A 145 -12.99 7.53 -7.27
CA ARG A 145 -12.26 7.48 -6.01
C ARG A 145 -12.89 8.48 -5.05
N GLN A 146 -12.93 8.13 -3.79
CA GLN A 146 -13.39 8.99 -2.73
C GLN A 146 -12.21 9.45 -1.89
N GLY A 147 -12.32 10.62 -1.29
CA GLY A 147 -11.56 10.99 -0.10
C GLY A 147 -12.53 11.42 0.98
N SER A 148 -12.31 10.95 2.19
CA SER A 148 -13.23 11.17 3.30
C SER A 148 -12.54 11.51 4.60
N THR A 149 -13.30 12.08 5.52
CA THR A 149 -12.89 12.36 6.90
C THR A 149 -14.11 12.33 7.80
N VAL A 150 -13.88 12.15 9.09
CA VAL A 150 -14.95 12.20 10.10
C VAL A 150 -14.92 13.57 10.77
N VAL A 151 -16.08 14.22 10.80
CA VAL A 151 -16.35 15.39 11.63
C VAL A 151 -16.88 14.88 12.96
N THR A 152 -16.36 15.39 14.06
CA THR A 152 -16.72 14.95 15.43
C THR A 152 -17.10 16.16 16.28
N GLY A 153 -17.79 15.91 17.41
CA GLY A 153 -18.17 16.96 18.36
C GLY A 153 -19.41 17.74 17.92
N ILE A 154 -20.23 17.17 17.04
CA ILE A 154 -21.51 17.74 16.64
C ILE A 154 -22.41 17.81 17.88
N THR A 155 -23.02 18.97 18.12
CA THR A 155 -24.02 19.16 19.20
C THR A 155 -25.39 19.50 18.60
N ASP A 156 -26.37 19.69 19.48
CA ASP A 156 -27.72 20.20 19.19
C ASP A 156 -27.79 21.73 19.07
N ASP A 157 -26.64 22.40 19.13
CA ASP A 157 -26.49 23.82 18.79
C ASP A 157 -25.93 23.99 17.37
N TRP A 158 -26.24 25.12 16.73
CA TRP A 158 -25.63 25.46 15.44
C TRP A 158 -24.14 25.69 15.59
N GLN A 159 -23.36 24.92 14.84
CA GLN A 159 -21.92 24.98 14.83
C GLN A 159 -21.40 25.08 13.41
N ARG A 160 -20.37 25.90 13.23
CA ARG A 160 -19.64 25.97 11.98
C ARG A 160 -18.48 25.00 12.04
N ILE A 161 -18.47 24.04 11.13
CA ILE A 161 -17.40 23.07 10.96
C ILE A 161 -16.51 23.53 9.82
N GLN A 162 -15.21 23.57 10.08
CA GLN A 162 -14.17 23.74 9.06
C GLN A 162 -13.26 22.53 9.08
N THR A 163 -13.09 21.88 7.93
CA THR A 163 -12.26 20.68 7.80
C THR A 163 -11.24 20.85 6.67
N PRO A 164 -9.94 20.71 6.94
CA PRO A 164 -8.91 20.74 5.91
C PRO A 164 -9.14 19.67 4.85
N LEU A 165 -9.08 20.05 3.58
CA LEU A 165 -9.27 19.13 2.46
C LEU A 165 -8.14 18.08 2.38
N ASN A 166 -6.93 18.41 2.81
CA ASN A 166 -5.79 17.48 2.81
C ASN A 166 -5.95 16.27 3.75
N ARG A 167 -6.92 16.27 4.68
CA ARG A 167 -7.30 15.09 5.48
C ARG A 167 -8.01 14.04 4.63
N MET A 168 -8.68 14.45 3.55
CA MET A 168 -9.40 13.57 2.63
C MET A 168 -8.44 12.96 1.60
N ASN A 169 -7.51 12.14 2.10
CA ASN A 169 -6.35 11.63 1.37
C ASN A 169 -6.66 10.80 0.11
N GLY A 170 -7.89 10.29 -0.02
CA GLY A 170 -8.34 9.63 -1.23
C GLY A 170 -8.66 10.56 -2.41
N ILE A 171 -8.57 11.90 -2.29
CA ILE A 171 -8.66 12.86 -3.42
C ILE A 171 -7.26 13.26 -3.93
N ALA A 172 -7.10 13.35 -5.27
CA ALA A 172 -5.78 13.42 -5.90
C ALA A 172 -5.32 14.86 -6.09
N ASP A 173 -6.09 15.62 -6.84
CA ASP A 173 -5.68 16.90 -7.38
C ASP A 173 -6.73 17.97 -7.16
N TRP A 174 -7.92 17.59 -6.65
CA TRP A 174 -9.04 18.49 -6.41
C TRP A 174 -9.54 19.20 -7.69
N ARG A 175 -9.22 18.69 -8.89
CA ARG A 175 -9.54 19.35 -10.17
C ARG A 175 -10.85 18.90 -10.81
N ARG A 176 -11.38 17.76 -10.37
CA ARG A 176 -12.52 17.08 -11.03
C ARG A 176 -13.50 16.50 -10.01
N LEU A 177 -13.97 17.35 -9.09
CA LEU A 177 -14.93 16.90 -8.09
C LEU A 177 -16.30 16.65 -8.72
N ARG A 178 -16.83 15.45 -8.46
CA ARG A 178 -18.09 14.96 -9.01
C ARG A 178 -19.18 14.79 -7.97
N GLN A 179 -18.81 14.72 -6.70
CA GLN A 179 -19.77 14.51 -5.64
C GLN A 179 -19.25 15.06 -4.33
N PHE A 180 -20.14 15.71 -3.57
CA PHE A 180 -20.03 15.87 -2.12
C PHE A 180 -21.02 14.92 -1.46
N GLY A 181 -20.64 14.29 -0.36
CA GLY A 181 -21.47 13.31 0.33
C GLY A 181 -21.34 13.35 1.85
N ILE A 182 -22.45 13.04 2.50
CA ILE A 182 -22.53 12.70 3.91
C ILE A 182 -22.82 11.20 4.00
N VAL A 183 -22.02 10.50 4.80
CA VAL A 183 -22.08 9.05 4.97
C VAL A 183 -22.42 8.73 6.43
N LEU A 184 -23.48 7.97 6.61
CA LEU A 184 -24.00 7.49 7.87
C LEU A 184 -23.67 6.01 7.99
N GLN A 185 -22.79 5.69 8.92
CA GLN A 185 -22.23 4.36 9.06
C GLN A 185 -22.91 3.65 10.24
N PRO A 186 -23.83 2.69 10.01
CA PRO A 186 -24.63 2.10 11.09
C PRO A 186 -23.77 1.46 12.17
N ARG A 187 -22.64 0.86 11.78
CA ARG A 187 -21.74 0.18 12.71
C ARG A 187 -20.95 1.14 13.61
N ARG A 188 -20.83 2.42 13.23
CA ARG A 188 -20.16 3.47 14.01
C ARG A 188 -21.13 4.43 14.68
N SER A 189 -22.42 4.32 14.40
CA SER A 189 -23.41 5.24 14.93
C SER A 189 -23.91 4.75 16.29
N PRO A 190 -23.88 5.58 17.34
CA PRO A 190 -24.46 5.24 18.63
C PRO A 190 -26.00 5.22 18.61
N VAL A 191 -26.63 5.72 17.53
CA VAL A 191 -28.09 5.80 17.39
C VAL A 191 -28.56 5.09 16.12
N HIS A 192 -29.70 4.40 16.22
CA HIS A 192 -30.28 3.69 15.06
C HIS A 192 -31.09 4.59 14.12
N ALA A 193 -31.50 5.77 14.59
CA ALA A 193 -32.21 6.76 13.81
C ALA A 193 -31.84 8.15 14.37
N GLY A 194 -31.89 9.15 13.51
CA GLY A 194 -31.59 10.51 13.91
C GLY A 194 -31.81 11.52 12.80
N ALA A 195 -31.46 12.77 13.10
CA ALA A 195 -31.46 13.83 12.10
C ALA A 195 -30.38 14.88 12.32
N TYR A 196 -29.99 15.52 11.22
CA TYR A 196 -29.10 16.67 11.20
C TYR A 196 -29.75 17.81 10.43
N TRP A 197 -29.48 19.02 10.89
CA TRP A 197 -29.69 20.26 10.16
C TRP A 197 -28.35 20.68 9.55
N LEU A 198 -28.35 21.01 8.27
CA LEU A 198 -27.15 21.41 7.52
C LEU A 198 -27.42 22.70 6.78
N ASP A 199 -26.43 23.58 6.77
CA ASP A 199 -26.50 24.86 6.06
C ASP A 199 -25.15 25.31 5.49
N ASP A 200 -25.18 26.21 4.50
CA ASP A 200 -24.04 26.83 3.81
C ASP A 200 -22.84 25.90 3.57
N ILE A 201 -23.01 24.88 2.73
CA ILE A 201 -21.90 24.01 2.35
C ILE A 201 -21.01 24.77 1.37
N ALA A 202 -19.81 25.13 1.77
CA ALA A 202 -18.87 25.91 0.98
C ALA A 202 -17.44 25.36 1.02
N LEU A 203 -16.67 25.67 -0.02
CA LEU A 203 -15.22 25.51 -0.02
C LEU A 203 -14.59 26.88 0.19
N ILE A 204 -13.61 26.97 1.09
CA ILE A 204 -12.96 28.23 1.47
C ILE A 204 -11.44 28.12 1.33
N LYS A 205 -10.80 29.27 1.15
CA LYS A 205 -9.34 29.41 1.16
C LYS A 205 -8.94 30.13 2.44
N THR A 206 -8.32 29.40 3.36
CA THR A 206 -7.82 29.92 4.65
C THR A 206 -6.38 30.41 4.53
N GLY A 207 -5.60 29.89 3.58
CA GLY A 207 -4.17 30.16 3.45
C GLY A 207 -3.29 29.25 4.33
N ASP A 208 -3.89 28.42 5.17
CA ASP A 208 -3.20 27.44 6.00
C ASP A 208 -3.88 26.06 5.87
N PRO A 209 -3.60 25.30 4.80
CA PRO A 209 -4.19 23.98 4.60
C PRO A 209 -3.86 23.00 5.74
N GLY A 210 -2.85 23.27 6.58
CA GLY A 210 -2.30 22.31 7.52
C GLY A 210 -1.52 21.17 6.84
N PRO A 211 -1.14 20.13 7.60
CA PRO A 211 -0.30 19.04 7.10
C PRO A 211 -1.07 18.06 6.20
N SER A 212 -0.39 17.53 5.19
CA SER A 212 -0.93 16.61 4.18
C SER A 212 -0.24 15.25 4.24
N VAL A 213 -0.94 14.18 3.85
CA VAL A 213 -0.31 12.85 3.70
C VAL A 213 0.85 12.81 2.71
N ARG A 214 0.97 13.85 1.87
CA ARG A 214 2.04 14.01 0.86
C ARG A 214 3.21 14.84 1.35
N ASP A 215 3.16 15.38 2.56
CA ASP A 215 4.26 16.14 3.11
C ASP A 215 5.49 15.23 3.22
N PRO A 216 6.63 15.64 2.64
CA PRO A 216 7.83 14.83 2.69
C PRO A 216 8.40 14.85 4.10
N VAL A 217 8.98 13.72 4.52
CA VAL A 217 9.88 13.74 5.67
C VAL A 217 11.21 14.33 5.21
N ILE A 218 11.66 15.37 5.90
CA ILE A 218 12.99 15.96 5.70
C ILE A 218 13.92 15.41 6.79
N PRO A 219 14.76 14.40 6.51
CA PRO A 219 15.74 13.89 7.47
C PRO A 219 16.86 14.93 7.69
N PRO A 220 16.95 15.57 8.85
CA PRO A 220 17.83 16.72 9.05
C PRO A 220 19.33 16.36 8.96
N GLN A 221 19.77 15.23 9.52
CA GLN A 221 21.18 14.84 9.46
C GLN A 221 21.58 14.47 8.03
N LYS A 222 20.73 13.72 7.33
CA LYS A 222 20.93 13.38 5.93
C LYS A 222 21.02 14.62 5.05
N THR A 223 20.07 15.55 5.21
CA THR A 223 20.05 16.79 4.44
C THR A 223 21.30 17.63 4.70
N ALA A 224 21.73 17.73 5.96
CA ALA A 224 22.96 18.43 6.30
C ALA A 224 24.21 17.78 5.68
N TRP A 225 24.29 16.43 5.73
CA TRP A 225 25.38 15.66 5.13
C TRP A 225 25.44 15.82 3.61
N GLU A 226 24.30 15.70 2.92
CA GLU A 226 24.22 15.92 1.47
C GLU A 226 24.64 17.35 1.11
N ASN A 227 24.16 18.36 1.84
CA ASN A 227 24.53 19.76 1.59
C ASN A 227 26.03 20.02 1.76
N GLN A 228 26.67 19.40 2.75
CA GLN A 228 28.13 19.50 2.94
C GLN A 228 28.92 18.93 1.75
N LEU A 229 28.37 17.92 1.06
CA LEU A 229 28.96 17.32 -0.13
C LEU A 229 28.64 18.08 -1.43
N GLY A 230 27.79 19.11 -1.39
CA GLY A 230 27.33 19.84 -2.59
C GLY A 230 25.99 19.35 -3.14
N GLY A 231 25.20 18.64 -2.33
CA GLY A 231 23.84 18.19 -2.62
C GLY A 231 23.74 16.70 -2.98
N LYS A 232 22.50 16.24 -3.21
CA LYS A 232 22.15 14.82 -3.46
C LYS A 232 22.96 14.16 -4.58
N ALA A 233 23.17 14.86 -5.69
CA ALA A 233 23.93 14.33 -6.81
C ALA A 233 25.40 14.10 -6.44
N ALA A 234 26.00 15.02 -5.69
CA ALA A 234 27.38 14.91 -5.23
C ALA A 234 27.55 13.85 -4.12
N ALA A 235 26.48 13.46 -3.44
CA ALA A 235 26.49 12.38 -2.45
C ALA A 235 26.54 10.97 -3.06
N GLN A 236 26.14 10.76 -4.32
CA GLN A 236 26.04 9.44 -4.95
C GLN A 236 27.36 8.62 -4.92
N PRO A 237 28.54 9.17 -5.20
CA PRO A 237 29.80 8.43 -5.05
C PRO A 237 30.07 7.98 -3.59
N HIS A 238 29.68 8.78 -2.60
CA HIS A 238 29.82 8.44 -1.19
C HIS A 238 28.83 7.35 -0.77
N ILE A 239 27.60 7.41 -1.27
CA ILE A 239 26.59 6.35 -1.10
C ILE A 239 27.08 5.04 -1.72
N ARG A 240 27.61 5.10 -2.95
CA ARG A 240 28.18 3.93 -3.63
C ARG A 240 29.33 3.31 -2.84
N ALA A 241 30.15 4.12 -2.16
CA ALA A 241 31.22 3.65 -1.29
C ALA A 241 30.70 2.90 -0.05
N ARG A 242 29.42 3.06 0.33
CA ARG A 242 28.79 2.33 1.43
C ARG A 242 28.26 0.95 1.03
N LEU A 243 28.05 0.65 -0.25
CA LEU A 243 27.63 -0.68 -0.67
C LEU A 243 28.63 -1.75 -0.26
N ALA A 244 28.19 -2.94 0.12
CA ALA A 244 29.09 -4.06 0.41
C ALA A 244 29.80 -4.60 -0.85
N GLY A 245 29.25 -4.39 -2.05
CA GLY A 245 29.87 -4.77 -3.32
C GLY A 245 29.20 -4.14 -4.54
N TRP A 246 29.73 -4.43 -5.73
CA TRP A 246 29.21 -3.97 -7.03
C TRP A 246 29.36 -5.10 -8.06
N PRO A 247 28.47 -5.25 -9.06
CA PRO A 247 28.63 -6.29 -10.07
C PRO A 247 29.91 -6.08 -10.88
N GLU A 248 30.66 -7.16 -11.12
CA GLU A 248 31.85 -7.12 -11.97
C GLU A 248 31.44 -7.06 -13.44
N ARG A 249 30.37 -7.77 -13.79
CA ARG A 249 29.76 -7.81 -15.12
C ARG A 249 28.28 -7.48 -15.03
N LEU A 250 27.84 -6.61 -15.93
CA LEU A 250 26.44 -6.19 -15.99
C LEU A 250 25.57 -7.23 -16.71
N LEU A 251 26.14 -8.00 -17.63
CA LEU A 251 25.48 -9.13 -18.29
C LEU A 251 26.36 -10.36 -18.23
N VAL A 252 25.74 -11.52 -18.04
CA VAL A 252 26.39 -12.82 -18.10
C VAL A 252 26.26 -13.39 -19.51
N ASP A 253 27.35 -13.92 -20.06
CA ASP A 253 27.34 -14.61 -21.35
C ASP A 253 26.33 -15.78 -21.32
N PRO A 254 25.40 -15.84 -22.29
CA PRO A 254 24.50 -16.97 -22.44
C PRO A 254 25.13 -18.36 -22.36
N ALA A 255 26.36 -18.52 -22.87
CA ALA A 255 27.08 -19.79 -22.85
C ALA A 255 27.54 -20.23 -21.44
N GLU A 256 27.64 -19.30 -20.47
CA GLU A 256 28.02 -19.61 -19.08
C GLU A 256 26.84 -20.12 -18.23
N ARG A 257 25.61 -20.01 -18.74
CA ARG A 257 24.42 -20.42 -18.00
C ARG A 257 24.22 -21.93 -18.11
N PRO A 258 23.95 -22.65 -17.01
CA PRO A 258 23.70 -24.08 -17.08
C PRO A 258 22.51 -24.41 -18.00
N ALA A 259 22.72 -25.38 -18.89
CA ALA A 259 21.66 -25.89 -19.76
C ALA A 259 20.71 -26.86 -19.06
N ASP A 260 21.03 -27.30 -17.84
CA ASP A 260 20.17 -28.12 -17.00
C ASP A 260 19.31 -27.23 -16.09
N GLY A 261 18.03 -27.59 -15.92
CA GLY A 261 17.06 -26.79 -15.14
C GLY A 261 17.45 -26.65 -13.67
N PRO A 262 17.62 -27.75 -12.92
CA PRO A 262 18.13 -27.72 -11.55
C PRO A 262 19.45 -26.96 -11.40
N ALA A 263 20.44 -27.20 -12.26
CA ALA A 263 21.71 -26.46 -12.21
C ALA A 263 21.53 -24.96 -12.45
N PHE A 264 20.62 -24.56 -13.34
CA PHE A 264 20.27 -23.16 -13.59
C PHE A 264 19.64 -22.51 -12.35
N LEU A 265 18.74 -23.20 -11.64
CA LEU A 265 18.14 -22.66 -10.41
C LEU A 265 19.18 -22.48 -9.29
N TRP A 266 20.11 -23.42 -9.13
CA TRP A 266 21.24 -23.27 -8.21
C TRP A 266 22.14 -22.08 -8.58
N ARG A 267 22.40 -21.89 -9.87
CA ARG A 267 23.15 -20.73 -10.38
C ARG A 267 22.41 -19.43 -10.06
N LEU A 268 21.11 -19.37 -10.32
CA LEU A 268 20.27 -18.21 -10.03
C LEU A 268 20.28 -17.87 -8.53
N ALA A 269 20.11 -18.86 -7.66
CA ALA A 269 20.11 -18.64 -6.21
C ALA A 269 21.45 -18.04 -5.73
N ARG A 270 22.58 -18.56 -6.24
CA ARG A 270 23.91 -18.03 -5.92
C ARG A 270 24.08 -16.59 -6.39
N ASP A 271 23.71 -16.29 -7.63
CA ASP A 271 23.88 -14.97 -8.21
C ASP A 271 22.97 -13.95 -7.52
N THR A 272 21.71 -14.29 -7.25
CA THR A 272 20.78 -13.44 -6.49
C THR A 272 21.28 -13.15 -5.07
N TRP A 273 21.79 -14.15 -4.35
CA TRP A 273 22.40 -13.90 -3.04
C TRP A 273 23.62 -12.98 -3.12
N ARG A 274 24.50 -13.15 -4.12
CA ARG A 274 25.62 -12.22 -4.35
C ARG A 274 25.11 -10.79 -4.51
N GLY A 275 24.01 -10.60 -5.24
CA GLY A 275 23.33 -9.31 -5.39
C GLY A 275 22.83 -8.73 -4.07
N LEU A 276 22.00 -9.47 -3.34
CA LEU A 276 21.45 -9.03 -2.05
C LEU A 276 22.55 -8.72 -1.02
N ALA A 277 23.59 -9.55 -0.97
CA ALA A 277 24.73 -9.33 -0.09
C ALA A 277 25.55 -8.09 -0.51
N ALA A 278 25.77 -7.88 -1.81
CA ALA A 278 26.52 -6.73 -2.33
C ALA A 278 25.76 -5.40 -2.24
N LEU A 279 24.46 -5.42 -2.54
CA LEU A 279 23.58 -4.25 -2.56
C LEU A 279 22.99 -3.96 -1.17
N SER A 280 23.82 -4.07 -0.15
CA SER A 280 23.50 -3.76 1.25
C SER A 280 24.49 -2.75 1.82
N ASP A 281 24.03 -1.96 2.78
CA ASP A 281 24.86 -0.99 3.48
C ASP A 281 25.88 -1.72 4.36
N ARG A 282 27.17 -1.52 4.08
CA ARG A 282 28.24 -2.26 4.75
C ARG A 282 28.36 -1.95 6.24
N GLU A 283 27.90 -0.78 6.67
CA GLU A 283 28.02 -0.34 8.07
C GLU A 283 26.82 -0.81 8.90
N HIS A 284 25.60 -0.56 8.41
CA HIS A 284 24.35 -0.82 9.12
C HIS A 284 23.72 -2.17 8.77
N GLY A 285 24.17 -2.84 7.70
CA GLY A 285 23.64 -4.14 7.30
C GLY A 285 22.17 -4.09 6.86
N LEU A 286 21.74 -2.95 6.32
CA LEU A 286 20.40 -2.78 5.73
C LEU A 286 20.48 -2.93 4.20
N PRO A 287 19.53 -3.63 3.56
CA PRO A 287 19.47 -3.68 2.10
C PRO A 287 19.16 -2.29 1.53
N PHE A 288 19.77 -1.92 0.41
CA PHE A 288 19.30 -0.76 -0.36
C PHE A 288 18.03 -1.14 -1.11
N ASP A 289 17.01 -0.28 -1.08
CA ASP A 289 15.72 -0.57 -1.70
C ASP A 289 15.84 -0.78 -3.22
N THR A 290 16.55 0.13 -3.88
CA THR A 290 16.59 0.19 -5.33
C THR A 290 17.97 0.59 -5.86
N VAL A 291 18.46 -0.12 -6.87
CA VAL A 291 19.57 0.31 -7.74
C VAL A 291 19.08 0.40 -9.17
N ARG A 292 19.20 1.58 -9.79
CA ARG A 292 18.73 1.83 -11.16
C ARG A 292 19.89 2.11 -12.09
N PHE A 293 19.83 1.55 -13.30
CA PHE A 293 20.76 1.88 -14.38
C PHE A 293 20.13 2.82 -15.44
N ASN A 294 18.92 3.34 -15.20
CA ASN A 294 18.24 4.32 -16.06
C ASN A 294 18.10 3.85 -17.53
N GLY A 295 17.69 2.59 -17.71
CA GLY A 295 17.40 2.00 -19.02
C GLY A 295 18.61 1.61 -19.88
N ALA A 296 19.85 1.88 -19.44
CA ALA A 296 21.06 1.49 -20.13
C ALA A 296 22.15 1.03 -19.16
N LEU A 297 22.88 -0.03 -19.50
CA LEU A 297 23.94 -0.60 -18.65
C LEU A 297 25.21 0.27 -18.62
N ALA A 298 25.12 1.41 -17.94
CA ALA A 298 26.16 2.40 -17.76
C ALA A 298 26.38 2.63 -16.25
N PRO A 299 27.34 1.93 -15.60
CA PRO A 299 27.52 1.96 -14.14
C PRO A 299 27.75 3.36 -13.57
N GLU A 300 28.38 4.25 -14.33
CA GLU A 300 28.61 5.65 -13.96
C GLU A 300 27.32 6.48 -13.92
N ARG A 301 26.25 5.99 -14.54
CA ARG A 301 24.91 6.59 -14.53
C ARG A 301 23.96 5.89 -13.58
N ALA A 302 24.43 4.86 -12.87
CA ALA A 302 23.60 4.13 -11.93
C ALA A 302 23.24 5.03 -10.74
N TRP A 303 21.98 4.98 -10.34
CA TRP A 303 21.46 5.69 -9.19
C TRP A 303 21.13 4.71 -8.07
N LEU A 304 21.58 5.04 -6.86
CA LEU A 304 21.31 4.25 -5.66
C LEU A 304 20.24 4.95 -4.82
N GLY A 305 19.16 4.22 -4.53
CA GLY A 305 18.18 4.59 -3.52
C GLY A 305 18.68 4.19 -2.15
N ASP A 306 19.33 5.12 -1.46
CA ASP A 306 19.91 5.02 -0.11
C ASP A 306 18.90 5.05 1.02
N TYR A 307 17.79 4.35 0.78
CA TYR A 307 16.75 4.08 1.74
C TYR A 307 16.38 2.59 1.69
N THR A 308 15.69 2.14 2.72
CA THR A 308 15.08 0.82 2.80
C THR A 308 13.65 0.96 3.28
N ASN A 309 12.84 -0.07 3.03
CA ASN A 309 11.55 -0.23 3.69
C ASN A 309 11.56 -1.40 4.68
N VAL A 310 10.53 -1.45 5.53
CA VAL A 310 10.41 -2.45 6.61
C VAL A 310 10.20 -3.87 6.07
N THR A 311 9.47 -4.03 4.95
CA THR A 311 9.37 -5.31 4.24
C THR A 311 10.74 -5.81 3.79
N ASN A 312 11.57 -4.96 3.17
CA ASN A 312 12.91 -5.32 2.70
C ASN A 312 13.79 -5.80 3.86
N ILE A 313 13.71 -5.15 5.04
CA ILE A 313 14.45 -5.59 6.22
C ILE A 313 13.96 -6.99 6.65
N GLY A 314 12.65 -7.17 6.75
CA GLY A 314 12.04 -8.47 7.08
C GLY A 314 12.45 -9.58 6.14
N LEU A 315 12.37 -9.35 4.83
CA LEU A 315 12.77 -10.31 3.81
C LEU A 315 14.28 -10.54 3.80
N TYR A 316 15.11 -9.52 4.03
CA TYR A 316 16.57 -9.69 4.10
C TYR A 316 17.00 -10.58 5.27
N LEU A 317 16.29 -10.53 6.40
CA LEU A 317 16.50 -11.50 7.49
C LEU A 317 16.25 -12.94 7.02
N ILE A 318 15.19 -13.15 6.22
CA ILE A 318 14.88 -14.46 5.64
C ILE A 318 15.92 -14.84 4.57
N ASP A 319 16.38 -13.89 3.75
CA ASP A 319 17.41 -14.11 2.72
C ASP A 319 18.71 -14.65 3.33
N ILE A 320 19.12 -14.13 4.49
CA ILE A 320 20.32 -14.62 5.18
C ILE A 320 20.14 -16.09 5.61
N ILE A 321 18.96 -16.47 6.10
CA ILE A 321 18.64 -17.87 6.43
C ILE A 321 18.57 -18.73 5.16
N ALA A 322 17.93 -18.24 4.11
CA ALA A 322 17.86 -18.90 2.81
C ALA A 322 19.27 -19.17 2.25
N ALA A 323 20.17 -18.19 2.29
CA ALA A 323 21.55 -18.33 1.84
C ALA A 323 22.33 -19.35 2.67
N TRP A 324 22.12 -19.39 3.99
CA TRP A 324 22.72 -20.39 4.87
C TRP A 324 22.22 -21.82 4.56
N GLU A 325 20.91 -22.01 4.42
CA GLU A 325 20.29 -23.31 4.09
C GLU A 325 20.68 -23.81 2.69
N LEU A 326 20.89 -22.88 1.75
CA LEU A 326 21.44 -23.16 0.43
C LEU A 326 22.95 -23.40 0.45
N ARG A 327 23.63 -23.22 1.59
CA ARG A 327 25.09 -23.33 1.79
C ARG A 327 25.89 -22.32 0.95
N LEU A 328 25.30 -21.17 0.67
CA LEU A 328 25.96 -20.04 0.01
C LEU A 328 26.83 -19.25 0.99
N ILE A 329 26.50 -19.31 2.28
CA ILE A 329 27.28 -18.78 3.41
C ILE A 329 27.33 -19.79 4.56
N GLY A 330 28.32 -19.64 5.44
CA GLY A 330 28.42 -20.43 6.67
C GLY A 330 27.55 -19.89 7.82
N PRO A 331 27.32 -20.70 8.87
CA PRO A 331 26.48 -20.30 10.01
C PRO A 331 27.02 -19.07 10.76
N GLU A 332 28.33 -18.94 10.93
CA GLU A 332 28.93 -17.77 11.60
C GLU A 332 28.73 -16.47 10.81
N GLU A 333 28.84 -16.53 9.48
CA GLU A 333 28.56 -15.37 8.63
C GLU A 333 27.08 -14.99 8.68
N ALA A 334 26.18 -15.99 8.61
CA ALA A 334 24.75 -15.77 8.72
C ALA A 334 24.39 -15.09 10.04
N ARG A 335 24.88 -15.62 11.16
CA ARG A 335 24.68 -15.04 12.50
C ARG A 335 25.23 -13.62 12.60
N ALA A 336 26.43 -13.36 12.08
CA ALA A 336 27.03 -12.02 12.11
C ALA A 336 26.25 -10.99 11.29
N ARG A 337 25.70 -11.38 10.12
CA ARG A 337 24.84 -10.51 9.32
C ARG A 337 23.52 -10.21 10.02
N LEU A 338 22.86 -11.24 10.55
CA LEU A 338 21.63 -11.10 11.32
C LEU A 338 21.82 -10.20 12.54
N ASP A 339 22.90 -10.43 13.30
CA ASP A 339 23.23 -9.62 14.48
C ASP A 339 23.40 -8.14 14.12
N ARG A 340 24.08 -7.83 13.00
CA ARG A 340 24.23 -6.46 12.51
C ARG A 340 22.88 -5.84 12.15
N THR A 341 22.08 -6.51 11.33
CA THR A 341 20.77 -6.00 10.91
C THR A 341 19.83 -5.79 12.10
N LEU A 342 19.77 -6.73 13.04
CA LEU A 342 18.96 -6.60 14.27
C LEU A 342 19.46 -5.45 15.15
N THR A 343 20.77 -5.24 15.24
CA THR A 343 21.35 -4.14 16.04
C THR A 343 20.98 -2.79 15.45
N THR A 344 20.96 -2.68 14.12
CA THR A 344 20.46 -1.48 13.45
C THR A 344 18.97 -1.31 13.65
N LEU A 345 18.17 -2.37 13.49
CA LEU A 345 16.73 -2.34 13.67
C LEU A 345 16.34 -1.84 15.07
N GLU A 346 17.04 -2.28 16.11
CA GLU A 346 16.83 -1.84 17.51
C GLU A 346 17.10 -0.34 17.73
N ARG A 347 17.82 0.33 16.82
CA ARG A 347 18.15 1.77 16.88
C ARG A 347 17.21 2.65 16.06
N LEU A 348 16.39 2.08 15.18
CA LEU A 348 15.49 2.85 14.33
C LEU A 348 14.38 3.53 15.17
N GLU A 349 14.00 4.74 14.78
CA GLU A 349 12.86 5.45 15.36
C GLU A 349 11.57 4.63 15.14
N THR A 350 10.69 4.56 16.13
CA THR A 350 9.40 3.85 16.02
C THR A 350 8.26 4.68 16.57
N HIS A 351 7.03 4.34 16.22
CA HIS A 351 5.83 4.91 16.82
C HIS A 351 4.85 3.80 17.22
N HIS A 352 4.37 3.81 18.47
CA HIS A 352 3.57 2.72 19.05
C HIS A 352 4.18 1.32 18.89
N GLY A 353 5.51 1.23 18.97
CA GLY A 353 6.23 -0.03 18.79
C GLY A 353 6.52 -0.39 17.32
N PHE A 354 5.78 0.17 16.37
CA PHE A 354 5.93 -0.07 14.94
C PHE A 354 6.99 0.80 14.28
N PHE A 355 7.62 0.24 13.25
CA PHE A 355 8.57 0.95 12.40
C PHE A 355 7.84 1.80 11.34
N PHE A 356 8.43 2.93 10.98
CA PHE A 356 8.01 3.74 9.84
C PHE A 356 8.30 2.99 8.54
N ASN A 357 7.49 3.23 7.50
CA ASN A 357 7.59 2.46 6.27
C ASN A 357 8.98 2.57 5.62
N TYR A 358 9.65 3.72 5.70
CA TYR A 358 10.95 3.96 5.09
C TYR A 358 11.96 4.64 6.01
N TYR A 359 13.23 4.27 5.85
CA TYR A 359 14.40 4.84 6.53
C TYR A 359 15.54 5.06 5.56
N ASP A 360 16.35 6.09 5.81
CA ASP A 360 17.65 6.26 5.17
C ASP A 360 18.65 5.21 5.70
N THR A 361 19.37 4.54 4.80
CA THR A 361 20.33 3.48 5.19
C THR A 361 21.65 4.02 5.73
N THR A 362 21.93 5.31 5.53
CA THR A 362 23.20 5.96 5.89
C THR A 362 23.13 6.67 7.24
N THR A 363 22.03 7.36 7.55
CA THR A 363 21.83 8.10 8.81
C THR A 363 20.84 7.43 9.74
N LEU A 364 20.10 6.42 9.27
CA LEU A 364 19.03 5.71 10.00
C LEU A 364 17.82 6.60 10.34
N GLU A 365 17.75 7.81 9.80
CA GLU A 365 16.60 8.69 9.97
C GLU A 365 15.41 8.14 9.17
N ARG A 366 14.21 8.21 9.76
CA ARG A 366 12.99 7.88 9.01
C ARG A 366 12.84 8.84 7.83
N THR A 367 12.33 8.31 6.73
CA THR A 367 12.01 9.07 5.50
C THR A 367 10.52 8.97 5.14
N SER A 368 9.72 8.39 6.04
CA SER A 368 8.27 8.29 5.94
C SER A 368 7.56 8.70 7.25
N HIS A 369 6.34 9.22 7.13
CA HIS A 369 5.41 9.44 8.25
C HIS A 369 4.44 8.26 8.45
N PHE A 370 4.51 7.26 7.58
CA PHE A 370 3.51 6.20 7.51
C PHE A 370 3.95 4.96 8.26
N LEU A 371 3.06 4.40 9.08
CA LEU A 371 3.15 3.05 9.63
C LEU A 371 2.29 2.14 8.77
N SER A 372 2.87 1.06 8.25
CA SER A 372 2.17 0.13 7.35
C SER A 372 1.92 -1.21 8.03
N PHE A 373 0.67 -1.67 7.96
CA PHE A 373 0.29 -2.96 8.53
C PHE A 373 1.01 -4.13 7.85
N VAL A 374 1.05 -4.11 6.51
CA VAL A 374 1.65 -5.20 5.73
C VAL A 374 3.17 -5.22 5.86
N ASP A 375 3.81 -4.06 5.86
CA ASP A 375 5.27 -4.03 6.00
C ASP A 375 5.72 -4.53 7.38
N SER A 376 5.02 -4.13 8.44
CA SER A 376 5.25 -4.68 9.79
C SER A 376 5.02 -6.18 9.84
N ALA A 377 3.98 -6.70 9.18
CA ALA A 377 3.72 -8.14 9.12
C ALA A 377 4.87 -8.92 8.48
N TRP A 378 5.47 -8.40 7.41
CA TRP A 378 6.62 -9.04 6.76
C TRP A 378 7.90 -8.96 7.60
N LEU A 379 8.11 -7.86 8.35
CA LEU A 379 9.17 -7.82 9.36
C LEU A 379 8.96 -8.85 10.46
N THR A 380 7.75 -8.92 11.02
CA THR A 380 7.39 -9.93 12.03
C THR A 380 7.64 -11.34 11.49
N ALA A 381 7.29 -11.62 10.23
CA ALA A 381 7.54 -12.93 9.62
C ALA A 381 9.05 -13.24 9.50
N GLY A 382 9.87 -12.27 9.09
CA GLY A 382 11.32 -12.43 9.07
C GLY A 382 11.89 -12.71 10.46
N LEU A 383 11.43 -11.99 11.48
CA LEU A 383 11.82 -12.21 12.87
C LEU A 383 11.40 -13.60 13.39
N MET A 384 10.24 -14.11 12.99
CA MET A 384 9.80 -15.47 13.32
C MET A 384 10.70 -16.53 12.67
N VAL A 385 11.06 -16.36 11.39
CA VAL A 385 12.00 -17.27 10.71
C VAL A 385 13.35 -17.29 11.43
N VAL A 386 13.92 -16.12 11.76
CA VAL A 386 15.19 -16.03 12.49
C VAL A 386 15.08 -16.66 13.88
N ARG A 387 14.00 -16.38 14.61
CA ARG A 387 13.75 -16.95 15.95
C ARG A 387 13.78 -18.47 15.96
N ASN A 388 13.24 -19.10 14.91
CA ASN A 388 13.14 -20.56 14.82
C ASN A 388 14.35 -21.22 14.11
N SER A 389 15.24 -20.44 13.50
CA SER A 389 16.44 -20.96 12.82
C SER A 389 17.75 -20.68 13.55
N VAL A 390 17.83 -19.61 14.36
CA VAL A 390 19.03 -19.19 15.09
C VAL A 390 18.72 -18.99 16.58
N PRO A 391 18.82 -20.04 17.42
CA PRO A 391 18.45 -20.00 18.84
C PRO A 391 19.12 -18.87 19.64
N GLU A 392 20.36 -18.50 19.31
CA GLU A 392 21.12 -17.44 19.97
C GLU A 392 20.48 -16.05 19.81
N LEU A 393 19.70 -15.84 18.74
CA LEU A 393 19.02 -14.57 18.44
C LEU A 393 17.53 -14.61 18.84
N ALA A 394 16.99 -15.77 19.21
CA ALA A 394 15.57 -15.97 19.50
C ALA A 394 15.01 -14.97 20.52
N ALA A 395 15.75 -14.70 21.60
CA ALA A 395 15.30 -13.76 22.63
C ALA A 395 15.20 -12.30 22.13
N ARG A 396 16.08 -11.88 21.21
CA ARG A 396 15.98 -10.55 20.56
C ARG A 396 14.79 -10.49 19.63
N CYS A 397 14.63 -11.50 18.77
CA CYS A 397 13.51 -11.58 17.86
C CYS A 397 12.17 -11.58 18.61
N THR A 398 12.04 -12.33 19.71
CA THR A 398 10.84 -12.32 20.55
C THR A 398 10.51 -10.91 21.07
N ARG A 399 11.49 -10.16 21.60
CA ARG A 399 11.23 -8.79 22.06
C ARG A 399 10.75 -7.85 20.94
N LEU A 400 11.31 -8.00 19.73
CA LEU A 400 10.88 -7.20 18.58
C LEU A 400 9.46 -7.60 18.12
N ILE A 401 9.12 -8.89 18.11
CA ILE A 401 7.78 -9.39 17.76
C ILE A 401 6.73 -8.96 18.80
N GLU A 402 7.08 -8.94 20.08
CA GLU A 402 6.18 -8.55 21.18
C GLU A 402 5.98 -7.03 21.27
N ARG A 403 6.91 -6.24 20.72
CA ARG A 403 6.81 -4.78 20.64
C ARG A 403 5.72 -4.31 19.69
N GLU A 404 5.46 -5.06 18.61
CA GLU A 404 4.43 -4.76 17.61
C GLU A 404 3.06 -5.29 18.08
N ASP A 405 2.17 -4.38 18.48
CA ASP A 405 0.80 -4.68 18.92
C ASP A 405 -0.22 -4.37 17.81
N TYR A 406 -0.59 -5.40 17.06
CA TYR A 406 -1.48 -5.30 15.89
C TYR A 406 -2.91 -4.89 16.22
N ARG A 407 -3.30 -4.81 17.51
CA ARG A 407 -4.56 -4.15 17.91
C ARG A 407 -4.59 -2.70 17.45
N PHE A 408 -3.44 -2.06 17.28
CA PHE A 408 -3.31 -0.72 16.71
C PHE A 408 -3.90 -0.61 15.30
N PHE A 409 -3.74 -1.65 14.47
CA PHE A 409 -4.27 -1.69 13.11
C PHE A 409 -5.68 -2.28 13.02
N TYR A 410 -6.14 -2.99 14.04
CA TYR A 410 -7.45 -3.63 14.02
C TYR A 410 -8.57 -2.62 14.29
N ASP A 411 -9.52 -2.55 13.36
CA ASP A 411 -10.75 -1.80 13.58
C ASP A 411 -11.86 -2.75 14.06
N PRO A 412 -12.32 -2.64 15.33
CA PRO A 412 -13.36 -3.52 15.87
C PRO A 412 -14.72 -3.32 15.21
N VAL A 413 -14.96 -2.19 14.55
CA VAL A 413 -16.23 -1.88 13.89
C VAL A 413 -16.28 -2.49 12.49
N GLU A 414 -15.23 -2.32 11.70
CA GLU A 414 -15.15 -2.97 10.39
C GLU A 414 -14.83 -4.46 10.49
N GLN A 415 -14.21 -4.85 11.61
CA GLN A 415 -13.60 -6.16 11.86
C GLN A 415 -12.48 -6.45 10.84
N LEU A 416 -11.77 -5.41 10.43
CA LEU A 416 -10.73 -5.45 9.41
C LEU A 416 -9.48 -4.71 9.89
N MET A 417 -8.33 -5.08 9.33
CA MET A 417 -7.08 -4.36 9.53
C MET A 417 -7.06 -3.12 8.66
N MET A 418 -6.75 -1.97 9.24
CA MET A 418 -6.49 -0.76 8.48
C MET A 418 -5.25 -0.94 7.61
N HIS A 419 -5.19 -0.20 6.50
CA HIS A 419 -4.02 -0.23 5.62
C HIS A 419 -2.77 0.32 6.32
N GLY A 420 -2.93 1.38 7.09
CA GLY A 420 -1.89 1.95 7.95
C GLY A 420 -2.25 3.30 8.53
N TYR A 421 -1.26 4.01 9.10
CA TYR A 421 -1.44 5.22 9.90
C TYR A 421 -0.41 6.31 9.57
N TYR A 422 -0.86 7.56 9.45
CA TYR A 422 -0.02 8.75 9.23
C TYR A 422 0.25 9.45 10.56
N VAL A 423 1.49 9.34 11.05
CA VAL A 423 1.90 9.82 12.38
C VAL A 423 1.85 11.35 12.50
N HIS A 424 2.13 12.09 11.43
CA HIS A 424 2.11 13.56 11.46
C HIS A 424 0.70 14.16 11.34
N LEU A 425 -0.29 13.36 10.93
CA LEU A 425 -1.71 13.76 10.86
C LEU A 425 -2.55 13.22 12.01
N PRO A 426 -1.91 12.58 13.00
CA PRO A 426 -2.46 11.46 13.78
C PRO A 426 -3.71 10.80 13.16
N HIS A 427 -3.59 10.29 11.93
CA HIS A 427 -4.75 9.86 11.14
C HIS A 427 -4.56 8.48 10.52
N ARG A 428 -5.58 7.64 10.61
CA ARG A 428 -5.64 6.37 9.89
C ARG A 428 -5.81 6.60 8.39
N SER A 429 -5.18 5.77 7.57
CA SER A 429 -5.45 5.74 6.12
C SER A 429 -6.89 5.30 5.81
N GLU A 430 -7.45 5.84 4.73
CA GLU A 430 -8.86 5.61 4.34
C GLU A 430 -9.18 4.13 4.02
N TYR A 431 -8.16 3.31 3.76
CA TYR A 431 -8.32 1.95 3.30
C TYR A 431 -8.15 0.92 4.42
N SER A 432 -8.74 -0.25 4.19
CA SER A 432 -8.58 -1.44 5.02
C SER A 432 -8.28 -2.63 4.14
N TYR A 433 -7.53 -3.60 4.65
CA TYR A 433 -7.30 -4.87 3.98
C TYR A 433 -8.53 -5.76 4.13
N GLY A 434 -9.38 -5.71 3.11
CA GLY A 434 -10.69 -6.36 3.10
C GLY A 434 -10.86 -7.50 2.10
N LEU A 435 -9.84 -7.86 1.32
CA LEU A 435 -9.89 -8.98 0.37
C LEU A 435 -8.98 -10.09 0.89
N LEU A 436 -9.48 -11.32 0.97
CA LEU A 436 -8.72 -12.44 1.54
C LEU A 436 -7.51 -12.79 0.66
N TYR A 437 -7.70 -12.86 -0.65
CA TYR A 437 -6.70 -13.36 -1.57
C TYR A 437 -5.74 -12.26 -2.03
N SER A 438 -5.02 -11.67 -1.07
CA SER A 438 -3.93 -10.72 -1.30
C SER A 438 -2.74 -11.01 -0.39
N GLU A 439 -1.64 -10.30 -0.59
CA GLU A 439 -0.40 -10.40 0.20
C GLU A 439 -0.63 -10.07 1.69
N ALA A 440 -1.61 -9.22 1.98
CA ALA A 440 -1.94 -8.74 3.32
C ALA A 440 -2.53 -9.81 4.25
N ARG A 441 -2.94 -10.96 3.71
CA ARG A 441 -3.50 -12.08 4.51
C ARG A 441 -2.50 -12.61 5.53
N LEU A 442 -1.19 -12.53 5.24
CA LEU A 442 -0.14 -12.93 6.17
C LEU A 442 -0.22 -12.15 7.49
N GLY A 443 -0.32 -10.82 7.42
CA GLY A 443 -0.45 -9.98 8.62
C GLY A 443 -1.71 -10.27 9.41
N SER A 444 -2.80 -10.57 8.71
CA SER A 444 -4.07 -10.95 9.34
C SER A 444 -3.92 -12.24 10.14
N LEU A 445 -3.24 -13.23 9.58
CA LEU A 445 -2.95 -14.51 10.24
C LEU A 445 -2.03 -14.33 11.45
N ILE A 446 -0.97 -13.52 11.32
CA ILE A 446 -0.03 -13.19 12.40
C ILE A 446 -0.77 -12.51 13.57
N ALA A 447 -1.59 -11.50 13.29
CA ALA A 447 -2.34 -10.79 14.32
C ALA A 447 -3.32 -11.71 15.08
N ILE A 448 -4.00 -12.62 14.37
CA ILE A 448 -4.86 -13.63 15.00
C ILE A 448 -4.03 -14.59 15.87
N GLY A 449 -2.88 -15.07 15.39
CA GLY A 449 -2.00 -15.98 16.15
C GLY A 449 -1.42 -15.35 17.41
N LYS A 450 -1.17 -14.03 17.36
CA LYS A 450 -0.76 -13.22 18.52
C LYS A 450 -1.92 -12.97 19.50
N GLY A 451 -3.17 -13.23 19.10
CA GLY A 451 -4.36 -12.93 19.90
C GLY A 451 -4.73 -11.44 19.87
N GLU A 452 -4.22 -10.71 18.90
CA GLU A 452 -4.37 -9.25 18.74
C GLU A 452 -5.45 -8.88 17.71
N ALA A 453 -6.03 -9.88 17.05
CA ALA A 453 -7.28 -9.78 16.30
C ALA A 453 -8.14 -11.03 16.50
N PRO A 454 -9.47 -10.92 16.52
CA PRO A 454 -10.36 -12.07 16.63
C PRO A 454 -10.36 -12.88 15.33
N VAL A 455 -10.63 -14.19 15.42
CA VAL A 455 -10.76 -15.09 14.25
C VAL A 455 -11.83 -14.60 13.26
N GLU A 456 -12.87 -13.93 13.74
CA GLU A 456 -13.92 -13.32 12.91
C GLU A 456 -13.35 -12.40 11.82
N HIS A 457 -12.23 -11.72 12.09
CA HIS A 457 -11.52 -10.90 11.11
C HIS A 457 -11.20 -11.67 9.82
N TRP A 458 -10.75 -12.92 9.96
CA TRP A 458 -10.41 -13.78 8.82
C TRP A 458 -11.60 -14.02 7.89
N TYR A 459 -12.78 -14.21 8.47
CA TYR A 459 -14.03 -14.47 7.75
C TYR A 459 -14.73 -13.18 7.28
N ARG A 460 -14.36 -12.03 7.85
CA ARG A 460 -14.82 -10.72 7.40
C ARG A 460 -14.23 -10.32 6.04
N MET A 461 -13.00 -10.74 5.75
CA MET A 461 -12.37 -10.48 4.46
C MET A 461 -13.17 -11.12 3.31
N ALA A 462 -13.40 -10.36 2.24
CA ALA A 462 -14.16 -10.80 1.10
C ALA A 462 -13.42 -11.94 0.37
N ARG A 463 -14.18 -12.96 -0.03
CA ARG A 463 -13.77 -13.95 -1.05
C ARG A 463 -14.17 -13.47 -2.45
N THR A 464 -15.36 -12.89 -2.55
CA THR A 464 -15.90 -12.20 -3.74
C THR A 464 -16.72 -10.98 -3.32
N PHE A 465 -16.99 -10.04 -4.23
CA PHE A 465 -17.86 -8.89 -3.98
C PHE A 465 -19.29 -9.12 -4.51
N PRO A 466 -20.28 -8.27 -4.15
CA PRO A 466 -21.62 -8.36 -4.72
C PRO A 466 -21.66 -8.28 -6.25
N ALA A 467 -22.48 -9.12 -6.91
CA ALA A 467 -22.56 -9.18 -8.38
C ALA A 467 -22.94 -7.85 -9.07
N ARG A 468 -23.66 -6.98 -8.36
CA ARG A 468 -24.05 -5.63 -8.82
C ARG A 468 -22.90 -4.62 -8.88
N TYR A 469 -21.74 -4.93 -8.29
CA TYR A 469 -20.57 -4.05 -8.37
C TYR A 469 -19.97 -4.19 -9.78
N ASP A 470 -20.34 -3.27 -10.64
CA ASP A 470 -19.99 -3.18 -12.07
C ASP A 470 -18.50 -2.90 -12.33
N TRP A 471 -17.79 -2.42 -11.32
CA TRP A 471 -16.35 -2.20 -11.36
C TRP A 471 -15.51 -3.47 -11.33
N GLN A 472 -16.14 -4.61 -11.03
CA GLN A 472 -15.45 -5.88 -11.03
C GLN A 472 -15.04 -6.30 -12.44
N SER A 473 -13.91 -6.99 -12.60
CA SER A 473 -13.46 -7.53 -13.89
C SER A 473 -14.44 -8.55 -14.49
N GLN A 474 -15.19 -9.23 -13.63
CA GLN A 474 -16.34 -10.08 -13.98
C GLN A 474 -17.28 -10.20 -12.77
N SER A 475 -18.53 -10.57 -13.03
CA SER A 475 -19.46 -10.92 -11.96
C SER A 475 -19.11 -12.30 -11.35
N PRO A 476 -19.10 -12.45 -10.02
CA PRO A 476 -18.93 -13.73 -9.36
C PRO A 476 -20.09 -14.70 -9.66
N LYS A 477 -19.74 -15.99 -9.66
CA LYS A 477 -20.61 -17.14 -9.90
C LYS A 477 -20.92 -17.86 -8.59
N ASP A 478 -22.06 -18.53 -8.56
CA ASP A 478 -22.56 -19.36 -7.45
C ASP A 478 -22.39 -18.72 -6.07
N ARG A 479 -22.77 -17.43 -5.96
CA ARG A 479 -22.75 -16.73 -4.67
C ARG A 479 -23.82 -17.28 -3.74
N ALA A 480 -23.36 -17.92 -2.67
CA ALA A 480 -24.16 -18.33 -1.53
C ALA A 480 -23.39 -18.04 -0.24
N ASP A 481 -24.11 -17.81 0.86
CA ASP A 481 -23.47 -17.67 2.17
C ASP A 481 -22.90 -19.02 2.60
N LYS A 482 -21.65 -19.00 3.10
CA LYS A 482 -20.95 -20.17 3.65
C LYS A 482 -20.81 -19.98 5.16
N THR A 483 -20.81 -21.09 5.89
CA THR A 483 -20.50 -21.10 7.32
C THR A 483 -19.30 -21.98 7.57
N VAL A 484 -18.22 -21.40 8.09
CA VAL A 484 -16.99 -22.11 8.45
C VAL A 484 -16.60 -21.68 9.86
N ASN A 485 -16.28 -22.63 10.73
CA ASN A 485 -15.98 -22.41 12.15
C ASN A 485 -17.01 -21.52 12.88
N GLY A 486 -18.29 -21.61 12.51
CA GLY A 486 -19.38 -20.82 13.10
C GLY A 486 -19.53 -19.40 12.55
N TYR A 487 -18.69 -18.97 11.61
CA TYR A 487 -18.77 -17.65 10.98
C TYR A 487 -19.43 -17.74 9.61
N ALA A 488 -20.46 -16.90 9.40
CA ALA A 488 -21.17 -16.80 8.13
C ALA A 488 -20.59 -15.67 7.26
N PHE A 489 -20.29 -15.95 5.99
CA PHE A 489 -19.74 -14.97 5.04
C PHE A 489 -20.14 -15.32 3.60
N PRO A 490 -20.18 -14.33 2.68
CA PRO A 490 -20.55 -14.59 1.30
C PRO A 490 -19.44 -15.37 0.56
N GLY A 491 -19.79 -16.54 0.05
CA GLY A 491 -18.96 -17.35 -0.84
C GLY A 491 -19.12 -16.97 -2.32
N GLY A 492 -18.87 -17.95 -3.18
CA GLY A 492 -18.85 -17.80 -4.65
C GLY A 492 -17.43 -17.72 -5.20
N TYR A 493 -17.32 -17.68 -6.53
CA TYR A 493 -16.02 -17.73 -7.21
C TYR A 493 -16.05 -17.01 -8.56
N TYR A 494 -14.88 -16.76 -9.10
CA TYR A 494 -14.66 -16.31 -10.47
C TYR A 494 -14.24 -17.49 -11.33
N SER A 495 -14.46 -17.44 -12.65
CA SER A 495 -14.01 -18.54 -13.50
C SER A 495 -13.56 -18.09 -14.88
N TRP A 496 -12.50 -18.69 -15.40
CA TRP A 496 -12.04 -18.45 -16.76
C TRP A 496 -11.52 -19.74 -17.38
N LYS A 497 -11.91 -20.01 -18.63
CA LYS A 497 -11.60 -21.26 -19.35
C LYS A 497 -11.81 -22.54 -18.52
N GLY A 498 -12.90 -22.59 -17.76
CA GLY A 498 -13.31 -23.76 -16.97
C GLY A 498 -12.68 -23.89 -15.58
N LEU A 499 -11.67 -23.08 -15.24
CA LEU A 499 -11.06 -23.08 -13.91
C LEU A 499 -11.76 -22.09 -12.98
N LYS A 500 -12.05 -22.54 -11.75
CA LYS A 500 -12.59 -21.71 -10.67
C LYS A 500 -11.44 -21.10 -9.85
N TYR A 501 -11.60 -19.86 -9.42
CA TYR A 501 -10.64 -19.17 -8.55
C TYR A 501 -11.31 -18.08 -7.73
N LEU A 502 -10.66 -17.65 -6.65
CA LEU A 502 -10.93 -16.37 -5.98
C LEU A 502 -9.99 -15.29 -6.52
N PRO A 503 -10.49 -14.09 -6.83
CA PRO A 503 -9.67 -13.02 -7.39
C PRO A 503 -8.80 -12.33 -6.32
N SER A 504 -7.61 -11.86 -6.71
CA SER A 504 -6.87 -10.83 -5.95
C SER A 504 -7.40 -9.43 -6.29
N TRP A 505 -6.77 -8.31 -5.89
CA TRP A 505 -7.24 -7.00 -6.33
C TRP A 505 -6.88 -6.75 -7.80
N GLY A 506 -5.60 -6.93 -8.11
CA GLY A 506 -4.99 -6.63 -9.40
C GLY A 506 -4.85 -7.81 -10.36
N GLY A 507 -4.94 -9.03 -9.87
CA GLY A 507 -4.65 -10.23 -10.65
C GLY A 507 -3.15 -10.43 -10.91
N SER A 508 -2.31 -9.87 -10.04
CA SER A 508 -0.85 -10.08 -10.10
C SER A 508 -0.43 -11.36 -9.38
N LEU A 509 0.68 -11.95 -9.85
CA LEU A 509 1.25 -13.12 -9.19
C LEU A 509 1.83 -12.80 -7.80
N PHE A 510 2.28 -11.55 -7.56
CA PHE A 510 2.74 -11.10 -6.24
C PHE A 510 1.63 -11.22 -5.18
N GLU A 511 0.46 -10.62 -5.41
CA GLU A 511 -0.65 -10.65 -4.44
C GLU A 511 -1.06 -12.10 -4.10
N ALA A 512 -0.99 -12.98 -5.10
CA ALA A 512 -1.36 -14.39 -4.98
C ALA A 512 -0.29 -15.21 -4.25
N LEU A 513 0.98 -15.10 -4.68
CA LEU A 513 2.03 -16.06 -4.36
C LEU A 513 3.05 -15.57 -3.34
N MET A 514 3.18 -14.26 -3.08
CA MET A 514 4.14 -13.76 -2.09
C MET A 514 3.95 -14.41 -0.70
N PRO A 515 2.73 -14.59 -0.16
CA PRO A 515 2.57 -15.25 1.14
C PRO A 515 3.09 -16.70 1.18
N LEU A 516 3.19 -17.38 0.03
CA LEU A 516 3.74 -18.73 -0.05
C LEU A 516 5.24 -18.79 0.28
N LEU A 517 5.94 -17.66 0.31
CA LEU A 517 7.34 -17.60 0.75
C LEU A 517 7.53 -18.10 2.19
N VAL A 518 6.51 -17.91 3.04
CA VAL A 518 6.54 -18.33 4.45
C VAL A 518 5.38 -19.25 4.83
N LEU A 519 4.24 -19.21 4.11
CA LEU A 519 3.08 -20.08 4.33
C LEU A 519 3.06 -21.23 3.32
N ASP A 520 3.10 -22.47 3.79
CA ASP A 520 2.88 -23.64 2.93
C ASP A 520 1.38 -23.88 2.68
N GLU A 521 0.75 -22.98 1.92
CA GLU A 521 -0.69 -23.05 1.62
C GLU A 521 -1.06 -24.28 0.78
N LEU A 522 -0.12 -24.86 0.03
CA LEU A 522 -0.37 -26.11 -0.71
C LEU A 522 -0.54 -27.29 0.25
N ARG A 523 0.20 -27.30 1.37
CA ARG A 523 0.08 -28.32 2.41
C ARG A 523 -1.07 -28.06 3.37
N TYR A 524 -1.19 -26.84 3.89
CA TYR A 524 -2.15 -26.50 4.97
C TYR A 524 -3.50 -26.00 4.45
N ALA A 525 -3.64 -25.66 3.16
CA ALA A 525 -4.89 -25.19 2.58
C ALA A 525 -5.16 -25.80 1.18
N PRO A 526 -5.04 -27.14 1.00
CA PRO A 526 -5.07 -27.77 -0.32
C PRO A 526 -6.42 -27.66 -1.05
N ALA A 527 -7.51 -27.35 -0.34
CA ALA A 527 -8.86 -27.19 -0.89
C ALA A 527 -9.31 -25.71 -0.96
N SER A 528 -8.44 -24.77 -0.61
CA SER A 528 -8.73 -23.34 -0.60
C SER A 528 -7.56 -22.55 -1.16
N LEU A 529 -6.73 -21.91 -0.33
CA LEU A 529 -5.66 -21.02 -0.76
C LEU A 529 -4.63 -21.72 -1.66
N GLY A 530 -4.23 -22.95 -1.31
CA GLY A 530 -3.30 -23.75 -2.12
C GLY A 530 -3.86 -24.11 -3.50
N GLN A 531 -5.12 -24.55 -3.55
CA GLN A 531 -5.81 -24.80 -4.83
C GLN A 531 -5.93 -23.51 -5.65
N ASN A 532 -6.22 -22.40 -4.99
CA ASN A 532 -6.34 -21.10 -5.65
C ASN A 532 -5.01 -20.60 -6.20
N ALA A 533 -3.89 -20.84 -5.50
CA ALA A 533 -2.54 -20.51 -5.96
C ALA A 533 -2.15 -21.28 -7.23
N LEU A 534 -2.49 -22.57 -7.31
CA LEU A 534 -2.34 -23.39 -8.52
C LEU A 534 -3.18 -22.81 -9.67
N ALA A 535 -4.47 -22.55 -9.44
CA ALA A 535 -5.35 -21.99 -10.44
C ALA A 535 -4.89 -20.60 -10.92
N HIS A 536 -4.46 -19.72 -10.00
CA HIS A 536 -3.97 -18.39 -10.32
C HIS A 536 -2.71 -18.44 -11.18
N THR A 537 -1.76 -19.34 -10.85
CA THR A 537 -0.54 -19.56 -11.64
C THR A 537 -0.88 -20.01 -13.06
N GLU A 538 -1.69 -21.06 -13.19
CA GLU A 538 -2.08 -21.60 -14.49
C GLU A 538 -2.79 -20.55 -15.35
N LEU A 539 -3.78 -19.86 -14.76
CA LEU A 539 -4.58 -18.85 -15.45
C LEU A 539 -3.75 -17.62 -15.83
N SER A 540 -2.81 -17.18 -14.99
CA SER A 540 -1.92 -16.06 -15.30
C SER A 540 -1.04 -16.41 -16.49
N ARG A 541 -0.41 -17.59 -16.48
CA ARG A 541 0.37 -18.12 -17.59
C ARG A 541 -0.45 -18.21 -18.87
N ARG A 542 -1.65 -18.80 -18.82
CA ARG A 542 -2.52 -18.97 -20.00
C ARG A 542 -3.03 -17.63 -20.52
N PHE A 543 -3.36 -16.69 -19.65
CA PHE A 543 -3.72 -15.34 -20.05
C PHE A 543 -2.57 -14.67 -20.81
N THR A 544 -1.35 -14.74 -20.27
CA THR A 544 -0.19 -14.11 -20.89
C THR A 544 0.22 -14.78 -22.21
N LEU A 545 0.34 -16.11 -22.23
CA LEU A 545 0.81 -16.83 -23.41
C LEU A 545 -0.26 -16.96 -24.50
N GLU A 546 -1.48 -17.34 -24.13
CA GLU A 546 -2.53 -17.66 -25.11
C GLU A 546 -3.36 -16.42 -25.50
N HIS A 547 -3.69 -15.55 -24.54
CA HIS A 547 -4.58 -14.41 -24.81
C HIS A 547 -3.81 -13.15 -25.22
N LEU A 548 -2.68 -12.83 -24.58
CA LEU A 548 -1.85 -11.70 -24.99
C LEU A 548 -0.85 -12.05 -26.09
N GLY A 549 -0.62 -13.35 -26.35
CA GLY A 549 0.38 -13.81 -27.32
C GLY A 549 1.81 -13.53 -26.90
N TYR A 550 2.07 -13.41 -25.59
CA TYR A 550 3.41 -13.15 -25.10
C TYR A 550 4.24 -14.44 -25.18
N PRO A 551 5.55 -14.33 -25.43
CA PRO A 551 6.45 -15.48 -25.52
C PRO A 551 6.93 -15.98 -24.15
N VAL A 552 6.76 -15.16 -23.11
CA VAL A 552 7.12 -15.44 -21.71
C VAL A 552 6.04 -14.88 -20.81
N TRP A 553 5.95 -15.36 -19.57
CA TRP A 553 4.94 -14.93 -18.60
C TRP A 553 5.55 -14.54 -17.24
N GLY A 554 4.74 -13.90 -16.40
CA GLY A 554 5.17 -13.33 -15.12
C GLY A 554 4.66 -11.90 -14.92
N LEU A 555 3.34 -11.69 -15.00
CA LEU A 555 2.74 -10.35 -14.79
C LEU A 555 2.63 -10.07 -13.29
N SER A 556 3.31 -9.01 -12.85
CA SER A 556 3.32 -8.56 -11.45
C SER A 556 3.83 -7.11 -11.37
N PRO A 557 3.51 -6.33 -10.32
CA PRO A 557 4.08 -5.01 -10.12
C PRO A 557 5.60 -5.01 -10.20
N SER A 558 6.16 -4.11 -11.01
CA SER A 558 7.61 -4.04 -11.26
C SER A 558 8.01 -2.68 -11.82
N SER A 559 9.30 -2.46 -12.01
CA SER A 559 9.81 -1.39 -12.87
C SER A 559 9.20 -1.50 -14.27
N THR A 560 8.94 -0.35 -14.87
CA THR A 560 8.43 -0.25 -16.23
C THR A 560 9.61 -0.20 -17.20
N PRO A 561 9.71 -1.15 -18.15
CA PRO A 561 10.67 -1.06 -19.24
C PRO A 561 10.59 0.29 -19.94
N SER A 562 11.73 0.82 -20.41
CA SER A 562 11.87 2.14 -21.06
C SER A 562 11.90 3.38 -20.16
N GLY A 563 11.83 3.22 -18.82
CA GLY A 563 12.00 4.34 -17.90
C GLY A 563 12.24 3.91 -16.45
N ASP A 564 12.17 4.89 -15.54
CA ASP A 564 12.44 4.70 -14.10
C ASP A 564 11.15 4.64 -13.27
N ALA A 565 10.01 4.49 -13.93
CA ALA A 565 8.70 4.40 -13.29
C ALA A 565 8.43 2.98 -12.78
N TYR A 566 7.62 2.89 -11.73
CA TYR A 566 7.06 1.64 -11.24
C TYR A 566 5.62 1.49 -11.77
N GLY A 567 5.22 0.27 -12.11
CA GLY A 567 3.89 -0.01 -12.65
C GLY A 567 3.27 -1.25 -12.04
N GLU A 568 1.96 -1.19 -11.82
CA GLU A 568 1.16 -2.34 -11.39
C GLU A 568 0.74 -3.14 -12.63
N TYR A 569 1.21 -4.38 -12.72
CA TYR A 569 0.89 -5.30 -13.83
C TYR A 569 0.23 -6.57 -13.30
N GLY A 570 -0.73 -7.08 -14.06
CA GLY A 570 -1.45 -8.30 -13.68
C GLY A 570 -2.27 -8.87 -14.83
N ALA A 571 -2.70 -10.13 -14.66
CA ALA A 571 -3.70 -10.72 -15.53
C ALA A 571 -5.07 -10.19 -15.10
N ARG A 572 -5.60 -9.18 -15.82
CA ARG A 572 -6.83 -8.46 -15.44
C ARG A 572 -7.99 -9.37 -15.00
N ILE A 573 -8.14 -10.52 -15.65
CA ILE A 573 -9.19 -11.51 -15.34
C ILE A 573 -9.07 -12.07 -13.92
N LEU A 574 -7.85 -12.19 -13.37
CA LEU A 574 -7.58 -12.70 -12.03
C LEU A 574 -7.77 -11.68 -10.90
N GLY A 575 -7.93 -10.41 -11.24
CA GLY A 575 -8.16 -9.35 -10.27
C GLY A 575 -9.64 -8.98 -10.16
N ALA A 576 -10.10 -8.65 -8.97
CA ALA A 576 -11.43 -8.12 -8.74
C ALA A 576 -11.58 -6.80 -9.48
N ARG A 577 -10.60 -5.90 -9.40
CA ARG A 577 -10.50 -4.71 -10.26
C ARG A 577 -9.70 -4.98 -11.54
N GLY A 578 -8.59 -5.71 -11.38
CA GLY A 578 -7.72 -6.15 -12.45
C GLY A 578 -6.80 -5.05 -12.97
N TYR A 579 -5.49 -5.22 -12.76
CA TYR A 579 -4.44 -4.39 -13.34
C TYR A 579 -4.35 -4.58 -14.84
N ARG A 580 -3.66 -3.63 -15.49
CA ARG A 580 -3.32 -3.78 -16.91
C ARG A 580 -2.23 -4.82 -17.09
N ALA A 581 -2.21 -5.47 -18.25
CA ALA A 581 -1.03 -6.20 -18.68
C ALA A 581 0.10 -5.22 -19.06
N GLY A 582 1.32 -5.72 -19.21
CA GLY A 582 2.46 -4.90 -19.58
C GLY A 582 3.77 -5.65 -19.45
N ALA A 583 4.64 -5.16 -18.56
CA ALA A 583 5.94 -5.76 -18.30
C ALA A 583 5.79 -7.18 -17.74
N VAL A 584 6.74 -8.04 -18.07
CA VAL A 584 6.96 -9.33 -17.44
C VAL A 584 8.17 -9.21 -16.52
N THR A 585 8.03 -9.69 -15.29
CA THR A 585 9.08 -9.64 -14.27
C THR A 585 9.50 -11.05 -13.83
N PRO A 586 10.82 -11.32 -13.73
CA PRO A 586 11.31 -12.63 -13.31
C PRO A 586 10.88 -13.05 -11.91
N HIS A 587 10.73 -12.13 -10.94
CA HIS A 587 10.34 -12.51 -9.57
C HIS A 587 8.99 -13.25 -9.56
N ALA A 588 8.05 -12.84 -10.41
CA ALA A 588 6.73 -13.45 -10.52
C ALA A 588 6.81 -14.88 -11.06
N ALA A 589 7.70 -15.11 -12.04
CA ALA A 589 7.97 -16.43 -12.57
C ALA A 589 8.70 -17.32 -11.55
N VAL A 590 9.59 -16.75 -10.71
CA VAL A 590 10.27 -17.49 -9.64
C VAL A 590 9.30 -17.86 -8.51
N LEU A 591 8.38 -16.98 -8.11
CA LEU A 591 7.32 -17.30 -7.13
C LEU A 591 6.50 -18.53 -7.55
N ALA A 592 6.27 -18.71 -8.84
CA ALA A 592 5.57 -19.86 -9.37
C ALA A 592 6.36 -21.19 -9.29
N LEU A 593 7.62 -21.19 -8.85
CA LEU A 593 8.30 -22.43 -8.44
C LEU A 593 7.60 -23.13 -7.27
N LEU A 594 6.84 -22.38 -6.47
CA LEU A 594 6.10 -22.89 -5.32
C LEU A 594 4.79 -23.60 -5.73
N THR A 595 4.37 -23.49 -7.00
CA THR A 595 3.12 -24.05 -7.52
C THR A 595 3.33 -24.94 -8.75
N GLU A 596 4.05 -24.47 -9.77
CA GLU A 596 4.34 -25.20 -11.01
C GLU A 596 5.85 -25.21 -11.35
N PRO A 597 6.71 -25.92 -10.59
CA PRO A 597 8.16 -25.76 -10.68
C PRO A 597 8.78 -26.03 -12.06
N ALA A 598 8.34 -27.08 -12.75
CA ALA A 598 8.87 -27.42 -14.07
C ALA A 598 8.55 -26.33 -15.11
N VAL A 599 7.33 -25.78 -15.07
CA VAL A 599 6.84 -24.77 -16.01
C VAL A 599 7.50 -23.41 -15.72
N ALA A 600 7.61 -23.05 -14.44
CA ALA A 600 8.33 -21.86 -14.00
C ALA A 600 9.81 -21.90 -14.41
N THR A 601 10.49 -23.03 -14.18
CA THR A 601 11.90 -23.21 -14.58
C THR A 601 12.09 -23.03 -16.09
N ALA A 602 11.21 -23.61 -16.91
CA ALA A 602 11.26 -23.45 -18.36
C ALA A 602 11.09 -21.98 -18.79
N ASN A 603 10.13 -21.27 -18.18
CA ASN A 603 9.89 -19.85 -18.48
C ASN A 603 11.06 -18.95 -18.07
N LEU A 604 11.68 -19.18 -16.90
CA LEU A 604 12.86 -18.43 -16.44
C LEU A 604 14.03 -18.61 -17.41
N ARG A 605 14.25 -19.83 -17.89
CA ARG A 605 15.28 -20.09 -18.90
C ARG A 605 14.98 -19.37 -20.21
N GLN A 606 13.73 -19.37 -20.67
CA GLN A 606 13.32 -18.63 -21.86
C GLN A 606 13.49 -17.11 -21.68
N LEU A 607 13.20 -16.56 -20.49
CA LEU A 607 13.46 -15.16 -20.17
C LEU A 607 14.95 -14.81 -20.33
N ALA A 608 15.83 -15.63 -19.74
CA ALA A 608 17.28 -15.42 -19.83
C ALA A 608 17.85 -15.65 -21.25
N GLU A 609 17.27 -16.55 -22.03
CA GLU A 609 17.69 -16.84 -23.40
C GLU A 609 17.24 -15.74 -24.37
N ARG A 610 16.00 -15.24 -24.21
CA ARG A 610 15.38 -14.34 -25.17
C ARG A 610 15.77 -12.88 -24.98
N TYR A 611 16.17 -12.49 -23.77
CA TYR A 611 16.42 -11.09 -23.42
C TYR A 611 17.74 -10.92 -22.66
N PRO A 612 18.40 -9.77 -22.79
CA PRO A 612 19.58 -9.41 -21.99
C PRO A 612 19.16 -9.01 -20.57
N ILE A 613 18.47 -9.88 -19.84
CA ILE A 613 17.90 -9.58 -18.51
C ILE A 613 18.67 -10.24 -17.36
N TYR A 614 19.77 -10.95 -17.63
CA TYR A 614 20.51 -11.69 -16.61
C TYR A 614 21.94 -11.16 -16.46
N GLY A 615 22.27 -10.66 -15.26
CA GLY A 615 23.58 -10.14 -14.86
C GLY A 615 24.24 -10.97 -13.75
N ASP A 616 25.36 -10.47 -13.20
CA ASP A 616 26.12 -11.16 -12.14
C ASP A 616 25.31 -11.37 -10.85
N PHE A 617 24.27 -10.57 -10.66
CA PHE A 617 23.36 -10.61 -9.52
C PHE A 617 22.04 -11.33 -9.83
N GLY A 618 22.00 -12.10 -10.92
CA GLY A 618 20.82 -12.79 -11.37
C GLY A 618 19.97 -11.92 -12.29
N PHE A 619 18.66 -12.03 -12.20
CA PHE A 619 17.74 -11.32 -13.06
C PHE A 619 17.63 -9.82 -12.70
N TYR A 620 17.65 -8.97 -13.71
CA TYR A 620 17.11 -7.61 -13.63
C TYR A 620 15.58 -7.63 -13.53
N ASP A 621 15.03 -6.50 -13.09
CA ASP A 621 13.67 -6.39 -12.59
C ASP A 621 12.56 -6.77 -13.58
N ALA A 622 12.60 -6.29 -14.82
CA ALA A 622 11.52 -6.51 -15.76
C ALA A 622 11.92 -6.35 -17.24
N VAL A 623 11.09 -6.89 -18.12
CA VAL A 623 11.21 -6.75 -19.57
C VAL A 623 9.86 -6.47 -20.22
N ASP A 624 9.86 -5.68 -21.29
CA ASP A 624 8.74 -5.62 -22.21
C ASP A 624 8.83 -6.87 -23.11
N PRO A 625 7.89 -7.82 -22.97
CA PRO A 625 8.00 -9.10 -23.65
C PRO A 625 7.88 -9.00 -25.18
N LYS A 626 7.33 -7.89 -25.70
CA LYS A 626 7.20 -7.65 -27.15
C LYS A 626 8.44 -6.99 -27.73
N THR A 627 8.91 -5.92 -27.11
CA THR A 627 10.03 -5.12 -27.63
C THR A 627 11.40 -5.64 -27.20
N GLY A 628 11.44 -6.42 -26.11
CA GLY A 628 12.68 -6.91 -25.49
C GLY A 628 13.43 -5.85 -24.68
N GLN A 629 12.84 -4.68 -24.48
CA GLN A 629 13.44 -3.64 -23.66
C GLN A 629 13.43 -4.04 -22.19
N VAL A 630 14.57 -3.89 -21.51
CA VAL A 630 14.75 -4.31 -20.13
C VAL A 630 14.77 -3.09 -19.20
N ALA A 631 14.09 -3.22 -18.05
CA ALA A 631 14.29 -2.35 -16.91
C ALA A 631 15.49 -2.87 -16.11
N TYR A 632 16.67 -2.33 -16.40
CA TYR A 632 17.91 -2.68 -15.72
C TYR A 632 17.94 -2.10 -14.30
N ASN A 633 17.10 -2.62 -13.43
CA ASN A 633 17.03 -2.25 -12.02
C ASN A 633 17.18 -3.51 -11.16
N TYR A 634 17.67 -3.33 -9.94
CA TYR A 634 17.55 -4.31 -8.86
C TYR A 634 16.69 -3.69 -7.76
N LEU A 635 15.57 -4.33 -7.44
CA LEU A 635 14.73 -4.00 -6.29
C LEU A 635 14.96 -5.04 -5.21
N ALA A 636 15.28 -4.63 -3.98
CA ALA A 636 15.55 -5.56 -2.88
C ALA A 636 14.37 -6.52 -2.67
N LEU A 637 13.14 -5.98 -2.64
CA LEU A 637 11.90 -6.75 -2.53
C LEU A 637 11.84 -7.92 -3.54
N ASP A 638 12.03 -7.61 -4.82
CA ASP A 638 11.92 -8.59 -5.91
C ASP A 638 13.04 -9.64 -5.84
N GLN A 639 14.27 -9.21 -5.52
CA GLN A 639 15.41 -10.12 -5.37
C GLN A 639 15.24 -11.05 -4.16
N SER A 640 14.71 -10.54 -3.05
CA SER A 640 14.40 -11.36 -1.87
C SER A 640 13.34 -12.41 -2.19
N MET A 641 12.25 -12.02 -2.87
CA MET A 641 11.24 -12.99 -3.31
C MET A 641 11.83 -14.10 -4.19
N ILE A 642 12.79 -13.75 -5.06
CA ILE A 642 13.51 -14.74 -5.88
C ILE A 642 14.30 -15.72 -4.99
N LEU A 643 15.15 -15.22 -4.09
CA LEU A 643 16.02 -16.08 -3.29
C LEU A 643 15.22 -16.99 -2.33
N ILE A 644 14.20 -16.44 -1.67
CA ILE A 644 13.39 -17.18 -0.70
C ILE A 644 12.57 -18.27 -1.40
N ALA A 645 11.96 -17.98 -2.57
CA ALA A 645 11.25 -18.99 -3.35
C ALA A 645 12.19 -20.09 -3.86
N LEU A 646 13.41 -19.74 -4.29
CA LEU A 646 14.44 -20.72 -4.67
C LEU A 646 14.87 -21.58 -3.48
N ALA A 647 15.05 -21.00 -2.30
CA ALA A 647 15.38 -21.76 -1.10
C ALA A 647 14.29 -22.77 -0.74
N ASN A 648 13.02 -22.35 -0.73
CA ASN A 648 11.91 -23.27 -0.53
C ASN A 648 11.86 -24.36 -1.60
N HIS A 649 12.04 -24.03 -2.88
CA HIS A 649 12.02 -25.04 -3.93
C HIS A 649 13.20 -26.03 -3.84
N LEU A 650 14.42 -25.55 -3.60
CA LEU A 650 15.65 -26.36 -3.59
C LEU A 650 15.91 -27.08 -2.27
N ARG A 651 15.21 -26.70 -1.19
CA ARG A 651 15.35 -27.26 0.16
C ARG A 651 14.00 -27.67 0.78
N ASP A 652 13.03 -28.07 -0.04
CA ASP A 652 11.76 -28.65 0.41
C ASP A 652 11.03 -27.79 1.45
N GLY A 653 10.72 -26.54 1.09
CA GLY A 653 9.96 -25.61 1.92
C GLY A 653 10.66 -25.19 3.22
N VAL A 654 12.00 -25.13 3.24
CA VAL A 654 12.77 -24.90 4.48
C VAL A 654 12.37 -23.62 5.23
N ILE A 655 12.09 -22.51 4.52
CA ILE A 655 11.66 -21.26 5.15
C ILE A 655 10.23 -21.40 5.68
N GLN A 656 9.35 -22.04 4.90
CA GLN A 656 7.97 -22.32 5.34
C GLN A 656 7.95 -23.19 6.59
N LYS A 657 8.87 -24.15 6.73
CA LYS A 657 9.02 -25.00 7.92
C LYS A 657 9.43 -24.20 9.15
N TYR A 658 10.40 -23.29 9.03
CA TYR A 658 10.79 -22.41 10.14
C TYR A 658 9.65 -21.48 10.57
N PHE A 659 8.94 -20.88 9.61
CA PHE A 659 7.81 -20.02 9.91
C PHE A 659 6.64 -20.79 10.54
N ALA A 660 6.29 -21.96 9.99
CA ALA A 660 5.24 -22.81 10.52
C ALA A 660 5.56 -23.31 11.93
N ALA A 661 6.83 -23.55 12.28
CA ALA A 661 7.26 -23.96 13.61
C ALA A 661 7.02 -22.90 14.70
N ASP A 662 6.78 -21.65 14.31
CA ASP A 662 6.60 -20.56 15.26
C ASP A 662 5.33 -20.74 16.11
N PRO A 663 5.40 -20.60 17.45
CA PRO A 663 4.24 -20.80 18.33
C PRO A 663 3.04 -19.92 18.03
N ILE A 664 3.24 -18.72 17.45
CA ILE A 664 2.16 -17.83 17.03
C ILE A 664 1.42 -18.45 15.83
N ILE A 665 2.15 -19.00 14.87
CA ILE A 665 1.60 -19.57 13.64
C ILE A 665 0.95 -20.93 13.90
N GLN A 666 1.53 -21.77 14.75
CA GLN A 666 0.95 -23.05 15.16
C GLN A 666 -0.50 -22.91 15.67
N ARG A 667 -0.85 -21.80 16.33
CA ARG A 667 -2.21 -21.53 16.82
C ARG A 667 -3.24 -21.31 15.72
N VAL A 668 -2.79 -20.90 14.53
CA VAL A 668 -3.66 -20.47 13.43
C VAL A 668 -3.53 -21.34 12.18
N LEU A 669 -2.63 -22.32 12.14
CA LEU A 669 -2.61 -23.31 11.06
C LEU A 669 -3.96 -24.00 10.83
N PRO A 670 -4.73 -24.42 11.87
CA PRO A 670 -6.06 -25.01 11.67
C PRO A 670 -7.07 -24.07 10.98
N LEU A 671 -6.86 -22.75 11.03
CA LEU A 671 -7.70 -21.78 10.34
C LEU A 671 -7.57 -21.88 8.81
N LEU A 672 -6.37 -22.22 8.32
CA LEU A 672 -6.09 -22.40 6.89
C LEU A 672 -6.75 -23.66 6.32
N GLU A 673 -6.82 -24.73 7.12
CA GLU A 673 -7.40 -26.01 6.74
C GLU A 673 -8.93 -26.00 6.68
N ALA A 674 -9.58 -25.08 7.40
CA ALA A 674 -11.01 -25.12 7.66
C ALA A 674 -11.89 -24.82 6.43
N GLU A 675 -11.41 -23.96 5.53
CA GLU A 675 -12.21 -23.49 4.40
C GLU A 675 -11.94 -24.32 3.13
N ARG A 676 -13.01 -24.58 2.37
CA ARG A 676 -12.97 -25.18 1.03
C ARG A 676 -13.60 -24.18 0.07
N PHE A 677 -12.83 -23.61 -0.86
CA PHE A 677 -13.33 -22.42 -1.60
C PHE A 677 -14.46 -22.74 -2.58
N PHE A 678 -14.35 -23.84 -3.33
CA PHE A 678 -15.21 -24.11 -4.48
C PHE A 678 -16.30 -25.16 -4.27
N ASP A 679 -16.42 -25.63 -3.02
CA ASP A 679 -17.48 -26.50 -2.53
C ASP A 679 -18.78 -25.72 -2.29
#